data_AF-A0A413I1E4-F1
#
_entry.id   AF-A0A413I1E4-F1
#
_cell.length_a   1.000
_cell.length_b   1.000
_cell.length_c   1.000
_cell.angle_alpha   90.00
_cell.angle_beta   90.00
_cell.angle_gamma   90.00
#
_symmetry.space_group_name_H-M   'P 1'
#
loop_
_entity.id
_entity.type
_entity.pdbx_description
1 polymer ?
#
loop_
_entity_poly.entity_id
_entity_poly.type
_entity_poly.pdbx_seq_one_letter_code
_entity_poly.pdbx_strand_id
1 'polypeptide(L)'
;MKKDCKLFLYITLAFCLMIVPCKNICAADQGWYSQNGKVFYQMDGEKAKGLVTIKGSLFYFDPNTGERLSGWRTVKGKLYYFGKNGLALTGKQKIGKYQYYFNRKGILQKDTLIQRTYYAGKRGRLASGWIHYGVNDYYFDPVTFRMYKGWHEIKGKYYYFNAYGQLVKGRMVGKTWYVNESGERQYGWVDAGTKRYYLDPDTGKTVKKGWNVINKQKFYFLEDHSLARNYWLNENQYLDEKGKLATGWQQIDGKTYYFRKEKKEKATGWLRISGKVYYFDKNGACQKLSGLVRTDYGIRYYFDPTTGEMATGWIHYGVNDYYFDQKTGRAYKGWHYIEGRRYFFNAFGQLAKNRFVGNTYFVDAEGKMVTDTWILSYEIGADGKKTGKTRTPGLFSENGKTWLLDEDYEKLTGWREVDGQWYHFDEASGEMDREKWIDGYYLKKDGTRTSGQLAWIDGETYLFLEDGSKAKGLTEYEGKKYYFSTVTGALYTGFKVIDEYTYYFDLKQSGAMAVDTEISIDGMIYLFDKDGHMKPKMPDSGKEELGEQIAAYAQEFIGYPYKERGDQDLKQGVDCSGFTMLVMRHFGIHIPRTTWAQHDGVKGYKQPIQIPIEDRKPGDLIFYYSGNSHVGIYIGNDKVVHASNSAPYPKGGIKISAYDYVYIYGCVRYWY
;
A
#
# COMPACT_ATOMS: atom_id res chain seq x y z
N MET A 1 -82.21 60.38 79.40
CA MET A 1 -82.32 59.04 80.01
C MET A 1 -80.97 58.73 80.62
N LYS A 2 -80.85 58.75 81.95
CA LYS A 2 -80.80 57.54 82.81
C LYS A 2 -79.61 56.65 82.45
N LYS A 3 -78.73 56.22 83.36
CA LYS A 3 -78.64 56.34 84.82
C LYS A 3 -77.46 55.43 85.22
N ASP A 4 -76.79 55.79 86.32
CA ASP A 4 -76.35 54.88 87.39
C ASP A 4 -75.17 53.91 87.13
N CYS A 5 -74.33 53.51 88.09
CA CYS A 5 -74.38 53.52 89.57
C CYS A 5 -72.95 53.29 90.12
N LYS A 6 -72.51 54.03 91.15
CA LYS A 6 -72.32 53.63 92.59
C LYS A 6 -71.10 52.73 92.88
N LEU A 7 -70.12 53.09 93.73
CA LEU A 7 -70.08 53.54 95.15
C LEU A 7 -69.87 52.37 96.14
N PHE A 8 -68.79 52.41 96.93
CA PHE A 8 -68.59 51.96 98.33
C PHE A 8 -67.14 52.38 98.73
N LEU A 9 -66.79 53.26 99.69
CA LEU A 9 -67.18 53.55 101.10
C LEU A 9 -66.73 52.39 102.03
N TYR A 10 -65.81 52.50 103.00
CA TYR A 10 -65.84 53.24 104.29
C TYR A 10 -64.39 53.33 104.90
N ILE A 11 -63.88 54.48 105.39
CA ILE A 11 -63.90 55.05 106.79
C ILE A 11 -62.81 54.42 107.71
N THR A 12 -61.98 55.13 108.50
CA THR A 12 -62.24 56.07 109.64
C THR A 12 -60.92 56.81 110.03
N LEU A 13 -60.92 58.15 110.17
CA LEU A 13 -60.76 58.97 111.42
C LEU A 13 -59.39 58.89 112.14
N ALA A 14 -58.75 59.95 112.67
CA ALA A 14 -59.25 61.18 113.30
C ALA A 14 -58.14 62.24 113.51
N PHE A 15 -58.54 63.52 113.40
CA PHE A 15 -58.22 64.70 114.24
C PHE A 15 -56.78 65.27 114.34
N CYS A 16 -56.61 66.58 114.01
CA CYS A 16 -56.68 67.67 115.01
C CYS A 16 -56.64 69.09 114.36
N LEU A 17 -56.91 70.10 115.18
CA LEU A 17 -57.39 71.49 115.02
C LEU A 17 -56.53 72.57 114.30
N MET A 18 -57.26 73.51 113.69
CA MET A 18 -57.16 75.00 113.64
C MET A 18 -56.07 75.81 112.88
N ILE A 19 -56.57 76.55 111.87
CA ILE A 19 -56.38 77.97 111.45
C ILE A 19 -54.96 78.49 111.13
N VAL A 20 -54.76 78.90 109.86
CA VAL A 20 -53.78 79.92 109.39
C VAL A 20 -54.43 80.74 108.23
N PRO A 21 -54.20 82.06 108.08
CA PRO A 21 -55.08 82.99 107.34
C PRO A 21 -54.71 83.26 105.86
N CYS A 22 -55.62 84.02 105.23
CA CYS A 22 -55.74 84.52 103.86
C CYS A 22 -54.47 85.05 103.14
N LYS A 23 -54.37 84.79 101.81
CA LYS A 23 -53.85 85.72 100.76
C LYS A 23 -54.18 85.23 99.32
N ASN A 24 -54.67 86.17 98.49
CA ASN A 24 -54.97 86.10 97.04
C ASN A 24 -53.91 85.44 96.14
N ILE A 25 -54.32 84.81 95.01
CA ILE A 25 -53.55 84.78 93.74
C ILE A 25 -54.48 84.82 92.51
N CYS A 26 -54.25 85.81 91.63
CA CYS A 26 -54.90 86.06 90.33
C CYS A 26 -54.56 85.00 89.25
N ALA A 27 -55.32 84.97 88.16
CA ALA A 27 -54.92 84.33 86.90
C ALA A 27 -53.54 84.86 86.45
N ALA A 28 -52.55 83.98 86.31
CA ALA A 28 -51.21 84.37 85.89
C ALA A 28 -51.19 84.67 84.38
N ASP A 29 -50.72 85.86 83.99
CA ASP A 29 -50.59 86.30 82.60
C ASP A 29 -49.76 85.31 81.76
N GLN A 30 -50.35 84.72 80.72
CA GLN A 30 -49.64 83.94 79.72
C GLN A 30 -49.12 84.86 78.60
N GLY A 31 -47.81 84.85 78.33
CA GLY A 31 -47.29 85.72 77.28
C GLY A 31 -45.78 85.89 77.24
N TRP A 32 -45.33 86.58 76.20
CA TRP A 32 -43.94 87.02 76.04
C TRP A 32 -43.66 88.22 76.94
N TYR A 33 -42.53 88.22 77.63
CA TYR A 33 -42.08 89.38 78.39
C TYR A 33 -40.55 89.48 78.37
N SER A 34 -40.03 90.67 78.68
CA SER A 34 -38.61 90.94 78.71
C SER A 34 -38.18 91.45 80.09
N GLN A 35 -37.06 90.95 80.60
CA GLN A 35 -36.48 91.37 81.88
C GLN A 35 -34.97 91.49 81.71
N ASN A 36 -34.39 92.66 82.04
CA ASN A 36 -32.95 92.96 81.93
C ASN A 36 -32.35 92.62 80.55
N GLY A 37 -33.08 92.95 79.47
CA GLY A 37 -32.65 92.70 78.08
C GLY A 37 -32.80 91.25 77.59
N LYS A 38 -33.31 90.35 78.44
CA LYS A 38 -33.55 88.93 78.12
C LYS A 38 -35.03 88.68 77.91
N VAL A 39 -35.36 87.79 76.96
CA VAL A 39 -36.75 87.48 76.57
C VAL A 39 -37.19 86.16 77.23
N PHE A 40 -38.39 86.11 77.77
CA PHE A 40 -38.99 84.96 78.46
C PHE A 40 -40.41 84.71 77.94
N TYR A 41 -40.95 83.53 78.24
CA TYR A 41 -42.36 83.22 77.99
C TYR A 41 -42.97 82.64 79.27
N GLN A 42 -44.05 83.24 79.75
CA GLN A 42 -44.78 82.78 80.92
C GLN A 42 -45.86 81.79 80.47
N MET A 43 -45.88 80.60 81.08
CA MET A 43 -46.88 79.56 80.85
C MET A 43 -47.30 78.99 82.20
N ASP A 44 -48.59 79.12 82.53
CA ASP A 44 -49.21 78.58 83.75
C ASP A 44 -48.52 79.00 85.05
N GLY A 45 -48.15 80.28 85.16
CA GLY A 45 -47.50 80.83 86.35
C GLY A 45 -46.00 80.53 86.46
N GLU A 46 -45.41 79.78 85.52
CA GLU A 46 -43.97 79.50 85.48
C GLU A 46 -43.30 80.02 84.19
N LYS A 47 -41.97 80.13 84.23
CA LYS A 47 -41.17 80.41 83.04
C LYS A 47 -41.09 79.15 82.18
N ALA A 48 -41.38 79.26 80.89
CA ALA A 48 -41.14 78.20 79.91
C ALA A 48 -39.67 77.77 79.94
N LYS A 49 -39.42 76.46 79.94
CA LYS A 49 -38.09 75.86 80.02
C LYS A 49 -37.91 74.79 78.96
N GLY A 50 -36.70 74.70 78.40
CA GLY A 50 -36.38 73.72 77.36
C GLY A 50 -37.05 74.01 76.02
N LEU A 51 -37.40 72.96 75.29
CA LEU A 51 -37.97 73.04 73.94
C LEU A 51 -39.49 73.16 74.01
N VAL A 52 -40.05 74.31 73.61
CA VAL A 52 -41.48 74.62 73.76
C VAL A 52 -42.07 75.10 72.43
N THR A 53 -43.25 74.60 72.09
CA THR A 53 -44.01 75.04 70.91
C THR A 53 -45.06 76.08 71.34
N ILE A 54 -44.95 77.29 70.81
CA ILE A 54 -45.86 78.41 71.10
C ILE A 54 -46.53 78.79 69.78
N LYS A 55 -47.86 78.67 69.72
CA LYS A 55 -48.67 78.98 68.53
C LYS A 55 -48.10 78.37 67.23
N GLY A 56 -47.70 77.09 67.29
CA GLY A 56 -47.15 76.33 66.15
C GLY A 56 -45.67 76.58 65.84
N SER A 57 -45.02 77.50 66.53
CA SER A 57 -43.61 77.83 66.37
C SER A 57 -42.77 77.26 67.50
N LEU A 58 -41.62 76.68 67.18
CA LEU A 58 -40.75 76.02 68.15
C LEU A 58 -39.69 77.00 68.67
N PHE A 59 -39.56 77.11 69.99
CA PHE A 59 -38.59 77.95 70.70
C PHE A 59 -37.78 77.12 71.70
N TYR A 60 -36.61 77.63 72.10
CA TYR A 60 -35.81 77.03 73.16
C TYR A 60 -35.53 78.04 74.27
N PHE A 61 -35.86 77.64 75.48
CA PHE A 61 -35.63 78.40 76.70
C PHE A 61 -34.58 77.69 77.55
N ASP A 62 -33.68 78.45 78.15
CA ASP A 62 -32.66 77.94 79.05
C ASP A 62 -33.32 77.15 80.19
N PRO A 63 -32.96 75.86 80.41
CA PRO A 63 -33.62 75.03 81.41
C PRO A 63 -33.49 75.54 82.85
N ASN A 64 -32.44 76.31 83.15
CA ASN A 64 -32.18 76.80 84.50
C ASN A 64 -32.89 78.13 84.73
N THR A 65 -32.79 79.05 83.76
CA THR A 65 -33.21 80.46 83.92
C THR A 65 -34.52 80.81 83.23
N GLY A 66 -34.95 80.01 82.25
CA GLY A 66 -36.11 80.28 81.38
C GLY A 66 -35.85 81.30 80.27
N GLU A 67 -34.61 81.77 80.09
CA GLU A 67 -34.27 82.75 79.04
C GLU A 67 -34.41 82.14 77.64
N ARG A 68 -35.08 82.85 76.72
CA ARG A 68 -35.22 82.43 75.32
C ARG A 68 -33.90 82.58 74.59
N LEU A 69 -33.34 81.46 74.17
CA LEU A 69 -32.03 81.41 73.52
C LEU A 69 -32.12 81.37 71.98
N SER A 70 -31.03 81.82 71.34
CA SER A 70 -30.81 81.72 69.90
C SER A 70 -29.54 80.92 69.57
N GLY A 71 -29.36 80.57 68.30
CA GLY A 71 -28.22 79.82 67.78
C GLY A 71 -28.38 78.30 67.88
N TRP A 72 -27.25 77.58 67.82
CA TRP A 72 -27.20 76.12 67.84
C TRP A 72 -27.58 75.55 69.20
N ARG A 73 -28.51 74.60 69.25
CA ARG A 73 -28.88 73.90 70.49
C ARG A 73 -29.06 72.41 70.24
N THR A 74 -28.52 71.60 71.14
CA THR A 74 -28.68 70.15 71.15
C THR A 74 -29.73 69.79 72.19
N VAL A 75 -30.81 69.15 71.78
CA VAL A 75 -31.89 68.71 72.66
C VAL A 75 -32.12 67.22 72.43
N LYS A 76 -31.90 66.39 73.46
CA LYS A 76 -32.02 64.92 73.38
C LYS A 76 -31.31 64.32 72.15
N GLY A 77 -30.07 64.74 71.91
CA GLY A 77 -29.23 64.30 70.79
C GLY A 77 -29.58 64.88 69.41
N LYS A 78 -30.65 65.69 69.29
CA LYS A 78 -31.08 66.33 68.04
C LYS A 78 -30.62 67.78 68.01
N LEU A 79 -30.07 68.21 66.87
CA LEU A 79 -29.53 69.56 66.73
C LEU A 79 -30.57 70.48 66.06
N TYR A 80 -30.76 71.66 66.65
CA TYR A 80 -31.66 72.72 66.19
C TYR A 80 -30.86 74.01 66.02
N TYR A 81 -31.36 74.92 65.19
CA TYR A 81 -30.87 76.29 65.15
C TYR A 81 -32.03 77.26 65.35
N PHE A 82 -31.93 78.08 66.39
CA PHE A 82 -32.93 79.10 66.70
C PHE A 82 -32.46 80.45 66.13
N GLY A 83 -33.27 81.09 65.29
CA GLY A 83 -32.97 82.41 64.72
C GLY A 83 -32.80 83.50 65.78
N LYS A 84 -32.45 84.72 65.37
CA LYS A 84 -32.33 85.86 66.30
C LYS A 84 -33.63 86.14 67.08
N ASN A 85 -34.77 85.83 66.47
CA ASN A 85 -36.10 85.88 67.07
C ASN A 85 -36.48 84.60 67.84
N GLY A 86 -35.52 83.72 68.14
CA GLY A 86 -35.73 82.50 68.93
C GLY A 86 -36.52 81.39 68.24
N LEU A 87 -36.94 81.56 66.98
CA LEU A 87 -37.69 80.54 66.23
C LEU A 87 -36.75 79.45 65.69
N ALA A 88 -37.13 78.18 65.84
CA ALA A 88 -36.40 77.08 65.20
C ALA A 88 -36.51 77.21 63.67
N LEU A 89 -35.37 77.21 62.98
CA LEU A 89 -35.36 77.25 61.53
C LEU A 89 -35.77 75.90 60.93
N THR A 90 -36.49 75.94 59.80
CA THR A 90 -36.89 74.78 59.00
C THR A 90 -36.49 74.96 57.53
N GLY A 91 -36.40 73.87 56.76
CA GLY A 91 -36.03 73.89 55.35
C GLY A 91 -34.54 74.17 55.11
N LYS A 92 -34.18 74.57 53.88
CA LYS A 92 -32.82 74.97 53.51
C LYS A 92 -32.51 76.37 54.05
N GLN A 93 -31.44 76.51 54.81
CA GLN A 93 -31.07 77.73 55.53
C GLN A 93 -29.59 78.04 55.39
N LYS A 94 -29.24 79.30 55.15
CA LYS A 94 -27.85 79.78 55.15
C LYS A 94 -27.48 80.27 56.54
N ILE A 95 -26.49 79.65 57.17
CA ILE A 95 -25.99 80.02 58.51
C ILE A 95 -24.48 80.23 58.41
N GLY A 96 -24.05 81.49 58.54
CA GLY A 96 -22.69 81.90 58.22
C GLY A 96 -22.36 81.61 56.75
N LYS A 97 -21.21 80.96 56.51
CA LYS A 97 -20.77 80.58 55.16
C LYS A 97 -21.33 79.25 54.64
N TYR A 98 -22.13 78.53 55.43
CA TYR A 98 -22.60 77.19 55.09
C TYR A 98 -24.12 77.13 54.91
N GLN A 99 -24.57 76.19 54.09
CA GLN A 99 -25.98 75.85 53.92
C GLN A 99 -26.31 74.62 54.76
N TYR A 100 -27.46 74.64 55.44
CA TYR A 100 -27.97 73.55 56.26
C TYR A 100 -29.41 73.22 55.86
N TYR A 101 -29.90 72.03 56.20
CA TYR A 101 -31.30 71.69 56.01
C TYR A 101 -31.89 71.16 57.31
N PHE A 102 -32.97 71.78 57.75
CA PHE A 102 -33.74 71.37 58.91
C PHE A 102 -35.06 70.77 58.42
N ASN A 103 -35.46 69.61 58.94
CA ASN A 103 -36.74 69.02 58.57
C ASN A 103 -37.92 69.87 59.10
N ARG A 104 -39.16 69.47 58.80
CA ARG A 104 -40.37 70.17 59.24
C ARG A 104 -40.50 70.30 60.77
N LYS A 105 -39.77 69.49 61.55
CA LYS A 105 -39.71 69.56 63.01
C LYS A 105 -38.55 70.42 63.53
N GLY A 106 -37.82 71.12 62.66
CA GLY A 106 -36.68 71.96 63.02
C GLY A 106 -35.37 71.19 63.30
N ILE A 107 -35.34 69.89 63.04
CA ILE A 107 -34.16 69.04 63.32
C ILE A 107 -33.20 69.08 62.13
N LEU A 108 -31.93 69.37 62.40
CA LEU A 108 -30.87 69.34 61.40
C LEU A 108 -30.72 67.95 60.81
N GLN A 109 -30.77 67.87 59.47
CA GLN A 109 -30.46 66.66 58.73
C GLN A 109 -28.95 66.52 58.58
N LYS A 110 -28.41 65.31 58.78
CA LYS A 110 -26.98 65.00 58.69
C LYS A 110 -26.79 63.61 58.09
N ASP A 111 -25.70 63.45 57.34
CA ASP A 111 -25.27 62.19 56.69
C ASP A 111 -26.39 61.48 55.92
N THR A 112 -27.22 62.25 55.21
CA THR A 112 -28.41 61.72 54.53
C THR A 112 -28.75 62.49 53.27
N LEU A 113 -29.34 61.77 52.32
CA LEU A 113 -30.06 62.37 51.20
C LEU A 113 -31.37 62.98 51.71
N ILE A 114 -31.65 64.21 51.29
CA ILE A 114 -32.82 64.98 51.70
C ILE A 114 -33.72 65.14 50.49
N GLN A 115 -34.91 64.53 50.55
CA GLN A 115 -35.96 64.66 49.54
C GLN A 115 -35.46 64.42 48.10
N ARG A 116 -34.43 63.58 47.92
CA ARG A 116 -33.78 63.31 46.63
C ARG A 116 -33.40 64.59 45.88
N THR A 117 -32.99 65.61 46.62
CA THR A 117 -32.67 66.93 46.08
C THR A 117 -31.36 67.46 46.65
N TYR A 118 -31.10 67.28 47.93
CA TYR A 118 -29.88 67.75 48.60
C TYR A 118 -29.20 66.60 49.34
N TYR A 119 -27.89 66.72 49.58
CA TYR A 119 -27.18 65.84 50.51
C TYR A 119 -26.64 66.66 51.67
N ALA A 120 -26.98 66.27 52.89
CA ALA A 120 -26.33 66.81 54.09
C ALA A 120 -25.20 65.88 54.50
N GLY A 121 -23.97 66.40 54.56
CA GLY A 121 -22.81 65.63 55.05
C GLY A 121 -22.88 65.36 56.55
N LYS A 122 -21.85 64.68 57.08
CA LYS A 122 -21.77 64.26 58.50
C LYS A 122 -21.97 65.39 59.53
N ARG A 123 -21.58 66.62 59.18
CA ARG A 123 -21.75 67.83 60.02
C ARG A 123 -23.04 68.63 59.71
N GLY A 124 -23.92 68.10 58.86
CA GLY A 124 -25.18 68.71 58.44
C GLY A 124 -25.08 69.83 57.41
N ARG A 125 -23.87 70.17 56.99
CA ARG A 125 -23.63 71.11 55.89
C ARG A 125 -24.07 70.44 54.59
N LEU A 126 -24.81 71.16 53.75
CA LEU A 126 -25.12 70.68 52.41
C LEU A 126 -23.82 70.55 51.61
N ALA A 127 -23.62 69.39 51.01
CA ALA A 127 -22.46 69.10 50.19
C ALA A 127 -22.77 69.33 48.70
N SER A 128 -21.72 69.61 47.93
CA SER A 128 -21.77 69.71 46.48
C SER A 128 -20.62 68.93 45.85
N GLY A 129 -20.65 68.75 44.53
CA GLY A 129 -19.72 67.90 43.79
C GLY A 129 -20.07 66.42 43.87
N TRP A 130 -19.06 65.57 43.65
CA TRP A 130 -19.17 64.11 43.71
C TRP A 130 -19.36 63.63 45.14
N ILE A 131 -20.41 62.86 45.37
CA ILE A 131 -20.73 62.27 46.67
C ILE A 131 -21.05 60.80 46.47
N HIS A 132 -20.30 59.95 47.18
CA HIS A 132 -20.60 58.53 47.31
C HIS A 132 -21.52 58.31 48.51
N TYR A 133 -22.67 57.67 48.31
CA TYR A 133 -23.63 57.39 49.37
C TYR A 133 -24.32 56.04 49.16
N GLY A 134 -24.16 55.14 50.14
CA GLY A 134 -24.55 53.74 49.99
C GLY A 134 -23.67 53.05 48.95
N VAL A 135 -24.28 52.48 47.91
CA VAL A 135 -23.56 51.84 46.78
C VAL A 135 -23.52 52.71 45.52
N ASN A 136 -24.03 53.94 45.59
CA ASN A 136 -24.23 54.79 44.42
C ASN A 136 -23.42 56.08 44.53
N ASP A 137 -23.02 56.58 43.36
CA ASP A 137 -22.40 57.89 43.21
C ASP A 137 -23.45 58.90 42.74
N TYR A 138 -23.37 60.11 43.29
CA TYR A 138 -24.24 61.23 42.97
C TYR A 138 -23.39 62.45 42.66
N TYR A 139 -23.96 63.40 41.92
CA TYR A 139 -23.37 64.72 41.76
C TYR A 139 -24.35 65.79 42.20
N PHE A 140 -23.88 66.72 43.01
CA PHE A 140 -24.65 67.86 43.50
C PHE A 140 -24.07 69.15 42.95
N ASP A 141 -24.93 70.01 42.42
CA ASP A 141 -24.58 71.30 41.86
C ASP A 141 -23.73 72.14 42.85
N PRO A 142 -22.51 72.60 42.45
CA PRO A 142 -21.64 73.43 43.29
C PRO A 142 -22.27 74.71 43.82
N VAL A 143 -23.25 75.27 43.11
CA VAL A 143 -23.91 76.55 43.41
C VAL A 143 -25.24 76.30 44.14
N THR A 144 -26.11 75.46 43.56
CA THR A 144 -27.47 75.28 44.06
C THR A 144 -27.60 74.17 45.11
N PHE A 145 -26.59 73.30 45.23
CA PHE A 145 -26.57 72.07 46.02
C PHE A 145 -27.58 71.02 45.57
N ARG A 146 -28.27 71.24 44.43
CA ARG A 146 -29.27 70.30 43.92
C ARG A 146 -28.61 69.11 43.26
N MET A 147 -29.17 67.93 43.49
CA MET A 147 -28.75 66.68 42.87
C MET A 147 -29.01 66.71 41.36
N TYR A 148 -28.04 66.28 40.57
CA TYR A 148 -28.16 66.14 39.12
C TYR A 148 -29.02 64.93 38.73
N LYS A 149 -29.75 65.06 37.62
CA LYS A 149 -30.58 64.02 37.01
C LYS A 149 -30.56 64.19 35.49
N GLY A 150 -30.49 63.09 34.77
CA GLY A 150 -30.29 63.10 33.32
C GLY A 150 -28.82 63.35 32.94
N TRP A 151 -28.61 63.85 31.72
CA TRP A 151 -27.29 64.13 31.18
C TRP A 151 -26.76 65.46 31.71
N HIS A 152 -25.51 65.44 32.21
CA HIS A 152 -24.80 66.65 32.62
C HIS A 152 -23.34 66.59 32.21
N GLU A 153 -22.80 67.73 31.80
CA GLU A 153 -21.38 67.91 31.58
C GLU A 153 -20.70 68.37 32.88
N ILE A 154 -19.65 67.65 33.28
CA ILE A 154 -18.86 67.93 34.47
C ILE A 154 -17.39 67.89 34.03
N LYS A 155 -16.73 69.06 34.05
CA LYS A 155 -15.32 69.23 33.66
C LYS A 155 -15.00 68.64 32.27
N GLY A 156 -15.80 68.95 31.25
CA GLY A 156 -15.59 68.49 29.87
C GLY A 156 -16.03 67.05 29.58
N LYS A 157 -16.57 66.33 30.56
CA LYS A 157 -17.05 64.94 30.42
C LYS A 157 -18.54 64.85 30.68
N TYR A 158 -19.24 64.04 29.90
CA TYR A 158 -20.69 63.85 30.03
C TYR A 158 -20.99 62.63 30.90
N TYR A 159 -21.88 62.81 31.86
CA TYR A 159 -22.35 61.76 32.77
C TYR A 159 -23.87 61.69 32.74
N TYR A 160 -24.41 60.50 32.92
CA TYR A 160 -25.85 60.29 33.03
C TYR A 160 -26.23 59.84 34.43
N PHE A 161 -27.11 60.60 35.07
CA PHE A 161 -27.73 60.26 36.33
C PHE A 161 -29.16 59.79 36.08
N ASN A 162 -29.56 58.65 36.62
CA ASN A 162 -30.92 58.13 36.40
C ASN A 162 -31.99 59.02 37.08
N ALA A 163 -33.28 58.67 36.97
CA ALA A 163 -34.38 59.42 37.59
C ALA A 163 -34.24 59.60 39.12
N TYR A 164 -33.42 58.75 39.74
CA TYR A 164 -33.09 58.71 41.15
C TYR A 164 -31.85 59.52 41.54
N GLY A 165 -31.12 60.07 40.56
CA GLY A 165 -29.87 60.83 40.72
C GLY A 165 -28.61 59.97 40.81
N GLN A 166 -28.74 58.66 40.66
CA GLN A 166 -27.60 57.74 40.76
C GLN A 166 -26.85 57.74 39.43
N LEU A 167 -25.53 57.83 39.50
CA LEU A 167 -24.65 57.72 38.33
C LEU A 167 -24.80 56.34 37.68
N VAL A 168 -25.06 56.33 36.37
CA VAL A 168 -25.06 55.11 35.57
C VAL A 168 -23.63 54.81 35.11
N LYS A 169 -23.21 53.54 35.23
CA LYS A 169 -21.85 53.07 34.94
C LYS A 169 -21.89 51.76 34.13
N GLY A 170 -20.90 51.56 33.26
CA GLY A 170 -20.60 50.28 32.60
C GLY A 170 -21.65 49.75 31.63
N ARG A 171 -22.50 50.61 31.05
CA ARG A 171 -23.64 50.15 30.24
C ARG A 171 -24.17 51.17 29.27
N MET A 172 -25.02 50.68 28.35
CA MET A 172 -25.82 51.53 27.47
C MET A 172 -26.84 52.35 28.28
N VAL A 173 -26.95 53.63 27.95
CA VAL A 173 -28.02 54.54 28.38
C VAL A 173 -29.02 54.63 27.24
N GLY A 174 -30.15 53.94 27.40
CA GLY A 174 -31.07 53.68 26.29
C GLY A 174 -30.41 52.79 25.22
N LYS A 175 -30.70 53.04 23.94
CA LYS A 175 -30.01 52.40 22.80
C LYS A 175 -29.00 53.32 22.12
N THR A 176 -28.75 54.50 22.69
CA THR A 176 -28.13 55.62 21.96
C THR A 176 -26.72 55.94 22.44
N TRP A 177 -26.45 55.85 23.73
CA TRP A 177 -25.14 56.21 24.29
C TRP A 177 -24.62 55.11 25.18
N TYR A 178 -23.31 55.03 25.34
CA TYR A 178 -22.67 54.16 26.33
C TYR A 178 -21.90 54.99 27.35
N VAL A 179 -21.91 54.55 28.61
CA VAL A 179 -21.06 55.10 29.67
C VAL A 179 -20.12 54.02 30.19
N ASN A 180 -18.84 54.35 30.40
CA ASN A 180 -17.85 53.42 30.94
C ASN A 180 -18.06 53.16 32.45
N GLU A 181 -17.18 52.38 33.08
CA GLU A 181 -17.23 52.08 34.52
C GLU A 181 -17.08 53.30 35.42
N SER A 182 -16.54 54.41 34.90
CA SER A 182 -16.48 55.71 35.59
C SER A 182 -17.73 56.57 35.35
N GLY A 183 -18.69 56.08 34.56
CA GLY A 183 -19.92 56.78 34.17
C GLY A 183 -19.75 57.83 33.07
N GLU A 184 -18.57 57.87 32.44
CA GLU A 184 -18.24 58.83 31.38
C GLU A 184 -18.78 58.35 30.04
N ARG A 185 -19.48 59.23 29.31
CA ARG A 185 -19.95 58.96 27.95
C ARG A 185 -18.78 58.63 27.03
N GLN A 186 -18.92 57.53 26.28
CA GLN A 186 -17.89 57.05 25.34
C GLN A 186 -18.18 57.49 23.90
N TYR A 187 -17.15 57.37 23.06
CA TYR A 187 -17.13 57.71 21.64
C TYR A 187 -16.32 56.65 20.87
N GLY A 188 -16.58 56.48 19.58
CA GLY A 188 -15.93 55.46 18.75
C GLY A 188 -16.36 54.03 19.10
N TRP A 189 -15.45 53.08 18.91
CA TRP A 189 -15.73 51.66 19.16
C TRP A 189 -15.81 51.35 20.64
N VAL A 190 -16.88 50.66 21.04
CA VAL A 190 -17.10 50.24 22.42
C VAL A 190 -17.59 48.80 22.46
N ASP A 191 -17.01 48.02 23.36
CA ASP A 191 -17.49 46.68 23.73
C ASP A 191 -18.37 46.78 24.98
N ALA A 192 -19.59 46.29 24.87
CA ALA A 192 -20.58 46.23 25.94
C ALA A 192 -21.03 44.77 26.10
N GLY A 193 -20.31 44.01 26.92
CA GLY A 193 -20.47 42.56 27.04
C GLY A 193 -20.05 41.86 25.75
N THR A 194 -20.92 41.02 25.18
CA THR A 194 -20.66 40.30 23.91
C THR A 194 -20.90 41.15 22.67
N LYS A 195 -21.51 42.32 22.83
CA LYS A 195 -21.90 43.21 21.74
C LYS A 195 -20.88 44.32 21.58
N ARG A 196 -20.63 44.69 20.34
CA ARG A 196 -19.78 45.82 19.97
C ARG A 196 -20.63 46.90 19.32
N TYR A 197 -20.40 48.16 19.65
CA TYR A 197 -21.11 49.32 19.13
C TYR A 197 -20.10 50.30 18.53
N TYR A 198 -20.56 51.14 17.61
CA TYR A 198 -19.82 52.32 17.19
C TYR A 198 -20.62 53.57 17.55
N LEU A 199 -20.02 54.42 18.37
CA LEU A 199 -20.54 55.69 18.82
C LEU A 199 -19.91 56.79 17.97
N ASP A 200 -20.75 57.61 17.37
CA ASP A 200 -20.35 58.76 16.58
C ASP A 200 -19.33 59.64 17.34
N PRO A 201 -18.15 59.93 16.78
CA PRO A 201 -17.08 60.64 17.49
C PRO A 201 -17.47 62.04 18.00
N ASP A 202 -18.41 62.72 17.33
CA ASP A 202 -18.81 64.08 17.66
C ASP A 202 -19.96 64.10 18.67
N THR A 203 -20.95 63.21 18.50
CA THR A 203 -22.20 63.24 19.27
C THR A 203 -22.30 62.14 20.32
N GLY A 204 -21.47 61.10 20.23
CA GLY A 204 -21.50 59.91 21.07
C GLY A 204 -22.71 58.99 20.83
N LYS A 205 -23.52 59.25 19.80
CA LYS A 205 -24.70 58.44 19.47
C LYS A 205 -24.29 57.17 18.74
N THR A 206 -24.90 56.04 19.04
CA THR A 206 -24.75 54.82 18.25
C THR A 206 -25.18 55.04 16.81
N VAL A 207 -24.44 54.47 15.86
CA VAL A 207 -24.87 54.37 14.46
C VAL A 207 -26.13 53.51 14.34
N LYS A 208 -26.99 53.85 13.38
CA LYS A 208 -28.26 53.14 13.15
C LYS A 208 -28.03 51.83 12.40
N LYS A 209 -29.04 50.97 12.42
CA LYS A 209 -29.10 49.72 11.64
C LYS A 209 -28.73 49.95 10.17
N GLY A 210 -28.05 48.97 9.59
CA GLY A 210 -27.67 48.93 8.19
C GLY A 210 -26.17 49.11 7.96
N TRP A 211 -25.80 49.26 6.68
CA TRP A 211 -24.42 49.49 6.27
C TRP A 211 -23.99 50.92 6.60
N ASN A 212 -22.93 51.04 7.39
CA ASN A 212 -22.31 52.31 7.75
C ASN A 212 -20.81 52.27 7.39
N VAL A 213 -20.26 53.39 6.93
CA VAL A 213 -18.83 53.52 6.61
C VAL A 213 -18.11 54.13 7.81
N ILE A 214 -17.17 53.40 8.39
CA ILE A 214 -16.34 53.83 9.51
C ILE A 214 -14.89 53.69 9.08
N ASN A 215 -14.12 54.79 9.09
CA ASN A 215 -12.71 54.81 8.67
C ASN A 215 -12.48 54.15 7.29
N LYS A 216 -13.31 54.51 6.30
CA LYS A 216 -13.31 53.96 4.91
C LYS A 216 -13.69 52.47 4.79
N GLN A 217 -14.11 51.81 5.87
CA GLN A 217 -14.57 50.41 5.85
C GLN A 217 -16.07 50.33 6.11
N LYS A 218 -16.77 49.44 5.40
CA LYS A 218 -18.21 49.20 5.58
C LYS A 218 -18.44 48.16 6.67
N PHE A 219 -19.32 48.49 7.62
CA PHE A 219 -19.78 47.61 8.69
C PHE A 219 -21.31 47.59 8.72
N TYR A 220 -21.89 46.43 9.02
CA TYR A 220 -23.34 46.29 9.15
C TYR A 220 -23.76 46.29 10.63
N PHE A 221 -24.71 47.15 10.98
CA PHE A 221 -25.25 47.23 12.34
C PHE A 221 -26.67 46.67 12.39
N LEU A 222 -26.99 45.97 13.47
CA LEU A 222 -28.28 45.32 13.72
C LEU A 222 -29.34 46.31 14.25
N GLU A 223 -30.56 45.83 14.44
CA GLU A 223 -31.70 46.61 14.97
C GLU A 223 -31.44 47.19 16.36
N ASP A 224 -30.62 46.51 17.17
CA ASP A 224 -30.20 46.99 18.48
C ASP A 224 -28.98 47.91 18.43
N HIS A 225 -28.53 48.29 17.22
CA HIS A 225 -27.35 49.10 16.92
C HIS A 225 -26.00 48.44 17.20
N SER A 226 -25.97 47.14 17.53
CA SER A 226 -24.72 46.41 17.66
C SER A 226 -24.15 46.01 16.29
N LEU A 227 -22.83 45.90 16.20
CA LEU A 227 -22.12 45.42 15.03
C LEU A 227 -22.47 43.94 14.78
N ALA A 228 -22.96 43.63 13.59
CA ALA A 228 -23.22 42.27 13.16
C ALA A 228 -21.89 41.51 12.96
N ARG A 229 -21.68 40.46 13.74
CA ARG A 229 -20.52 39.55 13.69
C ARG A 229 -21.00 38.14 13.94
N ASN A 230 -20.36 37.18 13.30
CA ASN A 230 -20.84 35.79 13.30
C ASN A 230 -22.34 35.70 12.97
N TYR A 231 -22.75 36.39 11.89
CA TYR A 231 -24.15 36.68 11.62
C TYR A 231 -24.51 36.44 10.16
N TRP A 232 -25.59 35.70 9.92
CA TRP A 232 -26.18 35.55 8.60
C TRP A 232 -26.92 36.83 8.22
N LEU A 233 -26.34 37.61 7.32
CA LEU A 233 -26.93 38.85 6.83
C LEU A 233 -28.21 38.59 6.03
N ASN A 234 -28.20 37.48 5.28
CA ASN A 234 -29.33 36.92 4.53
C ASN A 234 -29.06 35.43 4.31
N GLU A 235 -29.89 34.76 3.50
CA GLU A 235 -29.76 33.32 3.21
C GLU A 235 -28.38 32.93 2.67
N ASN A 236 -27.71 33.81 1.92
CA ASN A 236 -26.49 33.48 1.18
C ASN A 236 -25.23 34.16 1.71
N GLN A 237 -25.34 35.22 2.50
CA GLN A 237 -24.20 36.04 2.94
C GLN A 237 -24.03 35.98 4.46
N TYR A 238 -22.79 35.84 4.90
CA TYR A 238 -22.41 35.78 6.30
C TYR A 238 -21.37 36.85 6.64
N LEU A 239 -21.46 37.40 7.84
CA LEU A 239 -20.47 38.30 8.42
C LEU A 239 -19.62 37.54 9.42
N ASP A 240 -18.30 37.56 9.21
CA ASP A 240 -17.32 36.87 10.05
C ASP A 240 -17.23 37.46 11.47
N GLU A 241 -16.32 36.92 12.28
CA GLU A 241 -16.06 37.38 13.66
C GLU A 241 -15.65 38.86 13.76
N LYS A 242 -15.18 39.45 12.65
CA LYS A 242 -14.75 40.85 12.52
C LYS A 242 -15.82 41.73 11.88
N GLY A 243 -16.98 41.17 11.51
CA GLY A 243 -18.07 41.86 10.85
C GLY A 243 -17.82 42.15 9.37
N LYS A 244 -16.90 41.42 8.73
CA LYS A 244 -16.66 41.50 7.28
C LYS A 244 -17.44 40.41 6.56
N LEU A 245 -17.84 40.67 5.32
CA LEU A 245 -18.45 39.65 4.47
C LEU A 245 -17.48 38.47 4.30
N ALA A 246 -17.96 37.29 4.67
CA ALA A 246 -17.22 36.05 4.62
C ALA A 246 -16.77 35.72 3.19
N THR A 247 -15.56 35.17 3.09
CA THR A 247 -15.02 34.61 1.85
C THR A 247 -14.23 33.35 2.12
N GLY A 248 -14.10 32.51 1.09
CA GLY A 248 -13.37 31.25 1.20
C GLY A 248 -14.06 30.26 2.14
N TRP A 249 -13.28 29.34 2.68
CA TRP A 249 -13.75 28.32 3.63
C TRP A 249 -14.07 28.94 4.99
N GLN A 250 -15.23 28.61 5.54
CA GLN A 250 -15.69 29.07 6.84
C GLN A 250 -16.35 27.91 7.59
N GLN A 251 -16.12 27.83 8.89
CA GLN A 251 -16.80 26.89 9.77
C GLN A 251 -17.81 27.66 10.62
N ILE A 252 -19.10 27.32 10.48
CA ILE A 252 -20.22 28.03 11.09
C ILE A 252 -21.14 26.97 11.70
N ASP A 253 -21.36 27.03 13.01
CA ASP A 253 -22.21 26.11 13.77
C ASP A 253 -21.90 24.62 13.51
N GLY A 254 -20.61 24.28 13.47
CA GLY A 254 -20.13 22.92 13.22
C GLY A 254 -20.21 22.45 11.76
N LYS A 255 -20.70 23.27 10.84
CA LYS A 255 -20.78 22.99 9.40
C LYS A 255 -19.76 23.78 8.61
N THR A 256 -19.27 23.21 7.52
CA THR A 256 -18.30 23.85 6.63
C THR A 256 -19.00 24.47 5.42
N TYR A 257 -18.73 25.74 5.16
CA TYR A 257 -19.25 26.51 4.04
C TYR A 257 -18.09 27.04 3.19
N TYR A 258 -18.36 27.32 1.93
CA TYR A 258 -17.43 28.06 1.08
C TYR A 258 -18.11 29.29 0.49
N PHE A 259 -17.61 30.49 0.79
CA PHE A 259 -18.13 31.74 0.27
C PHE A 259 -17.32 32.19 -0.95
N ARG A 260 -17.99 32.36 -2.09
CA ARG A 260 -17.35 32.76 -3.36
C ARG A 260 -16.71 34.13 -3.21
N LYS A 261 -15.41 34.24 -3.56
CA LYS A 261 -14.63 35.47 -3.32
C LYS A 261 -15.20 36.73 -3.99
N GLU A 262 -15.81 36.60 -5.16
CA GLU A 262 -16.38 37.73 -5.89
C GLU A 262 -17.77 38.11 -5.37
N LYS A 263 -18.71 37.17 -5.38
CA LYS A 263 -20.11 37.42 -4.98
C LYS A 263 -20.33 37.55 -3.47
N LYS A 264 -19.39 37.06 -2.65
CA LYS A 264 -19.51 36.98 -1.18
C LYS A 264 -20.69 36.14 -0.69
N GLU A 265 -21.14 35.21 -1.52
CA GLU A 265 -22.25 34.31 -1.26
C GLU A 265 -21.75 32.88 -1.04
N LYS A 266 -22.43 32.12 -0.18
CA LYS A 266 -22.17 30.70 0.04
C LYS A 266 -22.35 29.90 -1.26
N ALA A 267 -21.51 28.90 -1.46
CA ALA A 267 -21.62 27.98 -2.57
C ALA A 267 -22.70 26.93 -2.28
N THR A 268 -23.44 26.55 -3.33
CA THR A 268 -24.38 25.42 -3.35
C THR A 268 -24.05 24.54 -4.55
N GLY A 269 -24.42 23.26 -4.49
CA GLY A 269 -24.19 22.28 -5.54
C GLY A 269 -22.71 21.91 -5.72
N TRP A 270 -22.39 21.40 -6.91
CA TRP A 270 -21.04 20.98 -7.27
C TRP A 270 -20.14 22.19 -7.58
N LEU A 271 -18.98 22.28 -6.92
CA LEU A 271 -18.01 23.36 -7.14
C LEU A 271 -16.58 22.83 -7.11
N ARG A 272 -15.75 23.30 -8.05
CA ARG A 272 -14.32 23.04 -8.05
C ARG A 272 -13.58 24.16 -7.32
N ILE A 273 -12.77 23.79 -6.34
CA ILE A 273 -11.98 24.70 -5.52
C ILE A 273 -10.56 24.14 -5.46
N SER A 274 -9.58 24.88 -5.97
CA SER A 274 -8.16 24.48 -5.98
C SER A 274 -7.90 23.07 -6.53
N GLY A 275 -8.52 22.73 -7.67
CA GLY A 275 -8.35 21.43 -8.33
C GLY A 275 -9.20 20.28 -7.77
N LYS A 276 -9.73 20.39 -6.54
CA LYS A 276 -10.64 19.40 -5.94
C LYS A 276 -12.11 19.77 -6.19
N VAL A 277 -12.98 18.77 -6.30
CA VAL A 277 -14.43 18.96 -6.44
C VAL A 277 -15.11 18.71 -5.10
N TYR A 278 -16.02 19.60 -4.75
CA TYR A 278 -16.83 19.53 -3.54
C TYR A 278 -18.31 19.61 -3.91
N TYR A 279 -19.15 19.02 -3.06
CA TYR A 279 -20.60 19.16 -3.15
C TYR A 279 -21.12 19.89 -1.91
N PHE A 280 -21.87 20.95 -2.14
CA PHE A 280 -22.56 21.71 -1.11
C PHE A 280 -24.06 21.45 -1.22
N ASP A 281 -24.73 21.18 -0.11
CA ASP A 281 -26.18 20.97 -0.11
C ASP A 281 -26.95 22.26 -0.46
N LYS A 282 -28.30 22.17 -0.49
CA LYS A 282 -29.17 23.33 -0.77
C LYS A 282 -28.99 24.50 0.21
N ASN A 283 -28.52 24.22 1.43
CA ASN A 283 -28.26 25.21 2.46
C ASN A 283 -26.82 25.73 2.41
N GLY A 284 -25.98 25.19 1.53
CA GLY A 284 -24.57 25.55 1.32
C GLY A 284 -23.58 24.81 2.22
N ALA A 285 -24.02 23.80 2.98
CA ALA A 285 -23.11 23.02 3.80
C ALA A 285 -22.37 21.98 2.94
N CYS A 286 -21.03 21.97 3.03
CA CYS A 286 -20.16 21.03 2.36
C CYS A 286 -20.43 19.62 2.86
N GLN A 287 -20.71 18.70 1.94
CA GLN A 287 -21.00 17.30 2.26
C GLN A 287 -19.73 16.47 2.16
N LYS A 288 -19.52 15.60 3.17
CA LYS A 288 -18.51 14.55 3.07
C LYS A 288 -19.07 13.43 2.18
N LEU A 289 -18.47 13.26 1.01
CA LEU A 289 -18.83 12.21 0.06
C LEU A 289 -17.93 10.98 0.24
N SER A 290 -18.37 9.84 -0.26
CA SER A 290 -17.64 8.56 -0.17
C SER A 290 -17.94 7.69 -1.39
N GLY A 291 -16.93 6.97 -1.87
CA GLY A 291 -17.03 6.03 -2.97
C GLY A 291 -17.32 6.69 -4.31
N LEU A 292 -17.97 5.94 -5.19
CA LEU A 292 -18.30 6.37 -6.55
C LEU A 292 -19.56 7.25 -6.55
N VAL A 293 -19.40 8.55 -6.82
CA VAL A 293 -20.50 9.51 -6.84
C VAL A 293 -20.75 10.01 -8.25
N ARG A 294 -22.02 10.02 -8.66
CA ARG A 294 -22.47 10.51 -9.97
C ARG A 294 -23.20 11.84 -9.80
N THR A 295 -22.83 12.84 -10.59
CA THR A 295 -23.54 14.12 -10.66
C THR A 295 -24.79 14.00 -11.52
N ASP A 296 -25.70 14.97 -11.41
CA ASP A 296 -26.94 15.03 -12.21
C ASP A 296 -26.66 15.09 -13.73
N TYR A 297 -25.49 15.60 -14.12
CA TYR A 297 -25.02 15.64 -15.51
C TYR A 297 -24.33 14.34 -15.97
N GLY A 298 -24.36 13.29 -15.15
CA GLY A 298 -23.80 11.97 -15.48
C GLY A 298 -22.28 11.84 -15.37
N ILE A 299 -21.60 12.84 -14.78
CA ILE A 299 -20.17 12.81 -14.52
C ILE A 299 -19.93 12.01 -13.24
N ARG A 300 -18.93 11.12 -13.24
CA ARG A 300 -18.54 10.36 -12.05
C ARG A 300 -17.24 10.88 -11.47
N TYR A 301 -17.20 10.95 -10.15
CA TYR A 301 -16.04 11.22 -9.31
C TYR A 301 -15.90 10.09 -8.30
N TYR A 302 -14.69 9.90 -7.78
CA TYR A 302 -14.46 9.01 -6.64
C TYR A 302 -14.00 9.83 -5.44
N PHE A 303 -14.61 9.56 -4.29
CA PHE A 303 -14.24 10.14 -3.02
C PHE A 303 -13.70 9.05 -2.11
N ASP A 304 -12.50 9.24 -1.60
CA ASP A 304 -11.88 8.31 -0.66
C ASP A 304 -12.80 8.10 0.55
N PRO A 305 -13.22 6.86 0.86
CA PRO A 305 -14.21 6.62 1.91
C PRO A 305 -13.75 7.05 3.32
N THR A 306 -12.44 7.09 3.56
CA THR A 306 -11.86 7.42 4.87
C THR A 306 -11.81 8.93 5.07
N THR A 307 -11.19 9.64 4.13
CA THR A 307 -10.91 11.07 4.20
C THR A 307 -12.05 11.92 3.64
N GLY A 308 -12.82 11.38 2.70
CA GLY A 308 -13.83 12.10 1.93
C GLY A 308 -13.24 12.99 0.83
N GLU A 309 -11.94 12.89 0.56
CA GLU A 309 -11.29 13.67 -0.49
C GLU A 309 -11.50 13.06 -1.88
N MET A 310 -11.64 13.91 -2.90
CA MET A 310 -11.72 13.46 -4.29
C MET A 310 -10.38 12.82 -4.71
N ALA A 311 -10.41 11.55 -5.12
CA ALA A 311 -9.24 10.85 -5.65
C ALA A 311 -9.17 10.89 -7.18
N THR A 312 -7.98 10.65 -7.72
CA THR A 312 -7.71 10.55 -9.16
C THR A 312 -6.83 9.33 -9.47
N GLY A 313 -6.63 9.01 -10.74
CA GLY A 313 -5.86 7.85 -11.20
C GLY A 313 -6.65 6.55 -11.18
N TRP A 314 -5.93 5.43 -11.09
CA TRP A 314 -6.49 4.09 -11.01
C TRP A 314 -7.19 3.87 -9.67
N ILE A 315 -8.46 3.47 -9.74
CA ILE A 315 -9.27 3.14 -8.56
C ILE A 315 -10.01 1.83 -8.82
N HIS A 316 -9.78 0.86 -7.94
CA HIS A 316 -10.55 -0.37 -7.86
C HIS A 316 -11.76 -0.14 -6.94
N TYR A 317 -12.97 -0.40 -7.44
CA TYR A 317 -14.19 -0.23 -6.65
C TYR A 317 -15.22 -1.32 -6.98
N GLY A 318 -15.52 -2.16 -5.99
CA GLY A 318 -16.34 -3.36 -6.19
C GLY A 318 -15.59 -4.37 -7.06
N VAL A 319 -16.21 -4.81 -8.15
CA VAL A 319 -15.59 -5.74 -9.12
C VAL A 319 -14.99 -5.02 -10.34
N ASN A 320 -15.01 -3.68 -10.35
CA ASN A 320 -14.64 -2.89 -11.52
C ASN A 320 -13.44 -2.00 -11.22
N ASP A 321 -12.64 -1.77 -12.25
CA ASP A 321 -11.60 -0.75 -12.25
C ASP A 321 -12.06 0.49 -13.00
N TYR A 322 -11.62 1.63 -12.52
CA TYR A 322 -11.89 2.94 -13.07
C TYR A 322 -10.57 3.70 -13.20
N TYR A 323 -10.52 4.63 -14.15
CA TYR A 323 -9.48 5.65 -14.18
C TYR A 323 -10.13 7.02 -14.09
N PHE A 324 -9.72 7.81 -13.11
CA PHE A 324 -10.16 9.18 -12.91
C PHE A 324 -9.08 10.13 -13.39
N ASP A 325 -9.43 11.04 -14.30
CA ASP A 325 -8.52 12.00 -14.88
C ASP A 325 -7.71 12.75 -13.81
N GLN A 326 -6.39 12.83 -13.93
CA GLN A 326 -5.56 13.44 -12.89
C GLN A 326 -5.83 14.93 -12.69
N LYS A 327 -6.24 15.64 -13.75
CA LYS A 327 -6.48 17.09 -13.71
C LYS A 327 -7.91 17.42 -13.30
N THR A 328 -8.88 16.69 -13.85
CA THR A 328 -10.30 16.96 -13.71
C THR A 328 -11.01 16.01 -12.75
N GLY A 329 -10.40 14.90 -12.34
CA GLY A 329 -11.00 13.88 -11.48
C GLY A 329 -12.23 13.19 -12.07
N ARG A 330 -12.53 13.38 -13.36
CA ARG A 330 -13.67 12.75 -14.03
C ARG A 330 -13.31 11.33 -14.42
N ALA A 331 -14.21 10.37 -14.21
CA ALA A 331 -14.02 9.02 -14.72
C ALA A 331 -13.89 9.03 -16.26
N TYR A 332 -12.88 8.33 -16.78
CA TYR A 332 -12.68 8.12 -18.21
C TYR A 332 -13.81 7.28 -18.81
N LYS A 333 -14.09 7.52 -20.10
CA LYS A 333 -15.06 6.79 -20.91
C LYS A 333 -14.53 6.70 -22.34
N GLY A 334 -14.78 5.58 -23.00
CA GLY A 334 -14.20 5.30 -24.31
C GLY A 334 -12.71 4.95 -24.23
N TRP A 335 -12.01 5.16 -25.33
CA TRP A 335 -10.59 4.84 -25.46
C TRP A 335 -9.70 5.94 -24.90
N HIS A 336 -8.74 5.58 -24.05
CA HIS A 336 -7.74 6.49 -23.50
C HIS A 336 -6.35 5.86 -23.47
N TYR A 337 -5.33 6.70 -23.63
CA TYR A 337 -3.94 6.32 -23.36
C TYR A 337 -3.59 6.67 -21.91
N ILE A 338 -3.07 5.69 -21.18
CA ILE A 338 -2.58 5.83 -19.81
C ILE A 338 -1.20 5.18 -19.80
N GLU A 339 -0.16 5.97 -19.52
CA GLU A 339 1.24 5.50 -19.48
C GLU A 339 1.67 4.74 -20.76
N GLY A 340 1.30 5.28 -21.93
CA GLY A 340 1.66 4.72 -23.24
C GLY A 340 0.82 3.52 -23.69
N ARG A 341 -0.05 2.97 -22.82
CA ARG A 341 -0.95 1.85 -23.16
C ARG A 341 -2.37 2.34 -23.37
N ARG A 342 -3.12 1.68 -24.26
CA ARG A 342 -4.48 2.06 -24.63
C ARG A 342 -5.50 1.19 -23.89
N TYR A 343 -6.47 1.81 -23.23
CA TYR A 343 -7.51 1.16 -22.42
C TYR A 343 -8.88 1.62 -22.89
N PHE A 344 -9.90 0.78 -22.69
CA PHE A 344 -11.29 1.14 -22.97
C PHE A 344 -12.14 1.11 -21.71
N PHE A 345 -12.82 2.24 -21.44
CA PHE A 345 -13.79 2.37 -20.36
C PHE A 345 -15.20 2.44 -20.95
N ASN A 346 -16.14 1.68 -20.40
CA ASN A 346 -17.51 1.68 -20.91
C ASN A 346 -18.27 2.99 -20.60
N ALA A 347 -19.55 3.08 -20.97
CA ALA A 347 -20.38 4.27 -20.73
C ALA A 347 -20.54 4.65 -19.23
N PHE A 348 -20.30 3.69 -18.33
CA PHE A 348 -20.29 3.87 -16.88
C PHE A 348 -18.90 4.18 -16.31
N GLY A 349 -17.86 4.17 -17.15
CA GLY A 349 -16.47 4.41 -16.79
C GLY A 349 -15.72 3.18 -16.27
N GLN A 350 -16.29 1.98 -16.41
CA GLN A 350 -15.66 0.73 -15.97
C GLN A 350 -14.71 0.22 -17.05
N LEU A 351 -13.51 -0.19 -16.66
CA LEU A 351 -12.52 -0.78 -17.53
C LEU A 351 -13.03 -2.10 -18.13
N ALA A 352 -12.95 -2.24 -19.46
CA ALA A 352 -13.18 -3.51 -20.12
C ALA A 352 -11.95 -4.42 -19.98
N LYS A 353 -12.17 -5.71 -19.71
CA LYS A 353 -11.13 -6.75 -19.57
C LYS A 353 -11.57 -8.04 -20.27
N ASN A 354 -10.60 -8.81 -20.76
CA ASN A 354 -10.77 -10.12 -21.39
C ASN A 354 -11.89 -10.18 -22.44
N ARG A 355 -11.96 -9.18 -23.33
CA ARG A 355 -13.05 -9.10 -24.30
C ARG A 355 -12.74 -8.26 -25.52
N PHE A 356 -13.49 -8.51 -26.60
CA PHE A 356 -13.56 -7.59 -27.73
C PHE A 356 -14.39 -6.35 -27.39
N VAL A 357 -13.84 -5.19 -27.75
CA VAL A 357 -14.47 -3.88 -27.72
C VAL A 357 -14.86 -3.49 -29.15
N GLY A 358 -16.15 -3.26 -29.37
CA GLY A 358 -16.69 -2.90 -30.69
C GLY A 358 -16.49 -3.97 -31.77
N ASN A 359 -16.25 -5.24 -31.37
CA ASN A 359 -15.89 -6.35 -32.27
C ASN A 359 -14.60 -6.10 -33.10
N THR A 360 -13.77 -5.13 -32.71
CA THR A 360 -12.57 -4.74 -33.47
C THR A 360 -11.29 -4.88 -32.66
N TYR A 361 -11.28 -4.46 -31.40
CA TYR A 361 -10.07 -4.45 -30.57
C TYR A 361 -10.26 -5.40 -29.41
N PHE A 362 -9.25 -6.20 -29.06
CA PHE A 362 -9.29 -7.01 -27.85
C PHE A 362 -8.53 -6.32 -26.72
N VAL A 363 -9.06 -6.42 -25.50
CA VAL A 363 -8.38 -5.97 -24.28
C VAL A 363 -8.13 -7.16 -23.35
N ASP A 364 -6.92 -7.25 -22.80
CA ASP A 364 -6.45 -8.35 -21.96
C ASP A 364 -7.04 -8.35 -20.53
N ALA A 365 -6.51 -9.20 -19.65
CA ALA A 365 -6.96 -9.33 -18.27
C ALA A 365 -6.68 -8.08 -17.42
N GLU A 366 -5.71 -7.26 -17.82
CA GLU A 366 -5.44 -5.95 -17.22
C GLU A 366 -6.15 -4.80 -17.97
N GLY A 367 -6.91 -5.12 -19.01
CA GLY A 367 -7.67 -4.17 -19.83
C GLY A 367 -6.84 -3.40 -20.84
N LYS A 368 -5.59 -3.81 -21.08
CA LYS A 368 -4.72 -3.20 -22.10
C LYS A 368 -5.13 -3.72 -23.47
N MET A 369 -5.16 -2.84 -24.45
CA MET A 369 -5.36 -3.24 -25.84
C MET A 369 -4.18 -4.08 -26.32
N VAL A 370 -4.46 -5.29 -26.81
CA VAL A 370 -3.43 -6.17 -27.39
C VAL A 370 -3.18 -5.81 -28.86
N THR A 371 -1.98 -6.09 -29.34
CA THR A 371 -1.53 -5.82 -30.71
C THR A 371 -0.63 -6.96 -31.19
N ASP A 372 -0.59 -7.19 -32.49
CA ASP A 372 0.38 -8.09 -33.15
C ASP A 372 0.40 -9.51 -32.56
N THR A 373 -0.78 -10.10 -32.37
CA THR A 373 -0.93 -11.41 -31.72
C THR A 373 -2.21 -12.10 -32.16
N TRP A 374 -2.36 -13.37 -31.78
CA TRP A 374 -3.60 -14.13 -31.95
C TRP A 374 -4.43 -14.10 -30.67
N ILE A 375 -5.74 -13.87 -30.82
CA ILE A 375 -6.72 -14.02 -29.74
C ILE A 375 -7.82 -14.96 -30.21
N LEU A 376 -7.93 -16.11 -29.53
CA LEU A 376 -8.82 -17.20 -29.93
C LEU A 376 -8.55 -17.57 -31.41
N SER A 377 -9.59 -17.57 -32.24
CA SER A 377 -9.50 -17.87 -33.67
C SER A 377 -9.06 -16.69 -34.54
N TYR A 378 -8.76 -15.50 -33.99
CA TYR A 378 -8.60 -14.27 -34.78
C TYR A 378 -7.21 -13.64 -34.61
N GLU A 379 -6.65 -13.16 -35.71
CA GLU A 379 -5.42 -12.37 -35.71
C GLU A 379 -5.72 -10.91 -35.34
N ILE A 380 -4.90 -10.34 -34.47
CA ILE A 380 -4.91 -8.92 -34.10
C ILE A 380 -3.64 -8.29 -34.70
N GLY A 381 -3.82 -7.31 -35.59
CA GLY A 381 -2.70 -6.62 -36.24
C GLY A 381 -1.92 -5.71 -35.31
N ALA A 382 -0.80 -5.16 -35.80
CA ALA A 382 0.04 -4.21 -35.07
C ALA A 382 -0.69 -2.90 -34.68
N ASP A 383 -1.76 -2.54 -35.40
CA ASP A 383 -2.63 -1.41 -35.06
C ASP A 383 -3.72 -1.75 -34.01
N GLY A 384 -3.72 -3.00 -33.52
CA GLY A 384 -4.67 -3.54 -32.56
C GLY A 384 -6.01 -3.97 -33.16
N LYS A 385 -6.20 -3.83 -34.47
CA LYS A 385 -7.44 -4.25 -35.11
C LYS A 385 -7.44 -5.74 -35.38
N LYS A 386 -8.55 -6.39 -35.06
CA LYS A 386 -8.92 -7.71 -35.54
C LYS A 386 -8.88 -7.72 -37.06
N THR A 387 -8.04 -8.57 -37.64
CA THR A 387 -7.93 -8.75 -39.09
C THR A 387 -9.01 -9.72 -39.58
N GLY A 388 -9.03 -9.97 -40.89
CA GLY A 388 -9.89 -11.00 -41.49
C GLY A 388 -9.32 -12.42 -41.37
N LYS A 389 -8.07 -12.59 -40.93
CA LYS A 389 -7.44 -13.91 -40.83
C LYS A 389 -8.00 -14.67 -39.64
N THR A 390 -8.14 -15.98 -39.83
CA THR A 390 -8.58 -16.91 -38.79
C THR A 390 -7.69 -18.13 -38.72
N ARG A 391 -7.72 -18.81 -37.56
CA ARG A 391 -7.07 -20.10 -37.33
C ARG A 391 -8.06 -21.09 -36.74
N THR A 392 -7.79 -22.38 -36.90
CA THR A 392 -8.58 -23.49 -36.33
C THR A 392 -7.73 -24.30 -35.35
N PRO A 393 -8.36 -25.03 -34.40
CA PRO A 393 -7.69 -26.06 -33.63
C PRO A 393 -6.99 -27.09 -34.52
N GLY A 394 -5.96 -27.76 -33.99
CA GLY A 394 -5.09 -28.66 -34.73
C GLY A 394 -3.74 -28.04 -35.11
N LEU A 395 -3.08 -28.63 -36.10
CA LEU A 395 -1.78 -28.15 -36.59
C LEU A 395 -1.93 -26.79 -37.27
N PHE A 396 -1.37 -25.76 -36.65
CA PHE A 396 -1.38 -24.38 -37.15
C PHE A 396 0.04 -23.94 -37.48
N SER A 397 0.26 -23.46 -38.71
CA SER A 397 1.56 -22.96 -39.15
C SER A 397 1.52 -21.50 -39.55
N GLU A 398 2.47 -20.72 -39.05
CA GLU A 398 2.62 -19.31 -39.37
C GLU A 398 4.09 -18.90 -39.30
N ASN A 399 4.56 -18.10 -40.26
CA ASN A 399 5.94 -17.62 -40.33
C ASN A 399 7.00 -18.73 -40.27
N GLY A 400 6.70 -19.90 -40.86
CA GLY A 400 7.61 -21.06 -40.90
C GLY A 400 7.63 -21.90 -39.62
N LYS A 401 6.87 -21.52 -38.60
CA LYS A 401 6.72 -22.24 -37.34
C LYS A 401 5.39 -22.97 -37.30
N THR A 402 5.32 -24.07 -36.54
CA THR A 402 4.10 -24.87 -36.40
C THR A 402 3.83 -25.12 -34.93
N TRP A 403 2.56 -25.05 -34.54
CA TRP A 403 2.06 -25.34 -33.20
C TRP A 403 0.86 -26.28 -33.29
N LEU A 404 0.58 -27.03 -32.24
CA LEU A 404 -0.70 -27.73 -32.07
C LEU A 404 -1.58 -26.89 -31.16
N LEU A 405 -2.75 -26.50 -31.66
CA LEU A 405 -3.74 -25.73 -30.92
C LEU A 405 -4.86 -26.65 -30.42
N ASP A 406 -5.28 -26.49 -29.18
CA ASP A 406 -6.47 -27.13 -28.64
C ASP A 406 -7.77 -26.39 -29.04
N GLU A 407 -8.90 -26.86 -28.51
CA GLU A 407 -10.24 -26.27 -28.76
C GLU A 407 -10.38 -24.83 -28.25
N ASP A 408 -9.58 -24.44 -27.24
CA ASP A 408 -9.53 -23.08 -26.69
C ASP A 408 -8.47 -22.20 -27.40
N TYR A 409 -7.81 -22.74 -28.44
CA TYR A 409 -6.73 -22.11 -29.21
C TYR A 409 -5.44 -21.87 -28.42
N GLU A 410 -5.27 -22.60 -27.32
CA GLU A 410 -4.05 -22.63 -26.54
C GLU A 410 -3.05 -23.62 -27.15
N LYS A 411 -1.76 -23.33 -27.01
CA LYS A 411 -0.69 -24.16 -27.57
C LYS A 411 -0.47 -25.39 -26.69
N LEU A 412 -0.54 -26.57 -27.27
CA LEU A 412 -0.15 -27.82 -26.63
C LEU A 412 1.36 -28.06 -26.76
N THR A 413 1.95 -28.63 -25.72
CA THR A 413 3.37 -28.98 -25.64
C THR A 413 3.59 -30.49 -25.47
N GLY A 414 4.82 -30.95 -25.63
CA GLY A 414 5.24 -32.35 -25.45
C GLY A 414 4.79 -33.27 -26.59
N TRP A 415 4.85 -34.59 -26.34
CA TRP A 415 4.42 -35.62 -27.28
C TRP A 415 2.90 -35.60 -27.49
N ARG A 416 2.46 -35.52 -28.76
CA ARG A 416 1.06 -35.49 -29.14
C ARG A 416 0.83 -36.31 -30.40
N GLU A 417 -0.23 -37.10 -30.40
CA GLU A 417 -0.69 -37.85 -31.56
C GLU A 417 -1.76 -37.04 -32.29
N VAL A 418 -1.58 -36.86 -33.60
CA VAL A 418 -2.52 -36.17 -34.49
C VAL A 418 -2.67 -37.03 -35.74
N ASP A 419 -3.90 -37.44 -36.05
CA ASP A 419 -4.23 -38.28 -37.21
C ASP A 419 -3.36 -39.55 -37.36
N GLY A 420 -3.07 -40.20 -36.24
CA GLY A 420 -2.25 -41.44 -36.20
C GLY A 420 -0.75 -41.22 -36.35
N GLN A 421 -0.29 -39.96 -36.34
CA GLN A 421 1.12 -39.59 -36.40
C GLN A 421 1.54 -38.92 -35.09
N TRP A 422 2.74 -39.26 -34.60
CA TRP A 422 3.29 -38.66 -33.39
C TRP A 422 4.17 -37.46 -33.73
N TYR A 423 3.95 -36.37 -33.00
CA TYR A 423 4.71 -35.14 -33.04
C TYR A 423 5.21 -34.81 -31.64
N HIS A 424 6.22 -33.95 -31.55
CA HIS A 424 6.64 -33.34 -30.30
C HIS A 424 6.64 -31.83 -30.44
N PHE A 425 6.20 -31.13 -29.40
CA PHE A 425 6.15 -29.68 -29.32
C PHE A 425 7.00 -29.21 -28.14
N ASP A 426 7.88 -28.25 -28.35
CA ASP A 426 8.79 -27.72 -27.34
C ASP A 426 8.04 -27.21 -26.10
N GLU A 427 8.49 -27.58 -24.90
CA GLU A 427 7.80 -27.26 -23.65
C GLU A 427 7.74 -25.76 -23.32
N ALA A 428 8.70 -24.97 -23.83
CA ALA A 428 8.76 -23.54 -23.53
C ALA A 428 7.97 -22.69 -24.54
N SER A 429 8.06 -23.04 -25.83
CA SER A 429 7.53 -22.23 -26.94
C SER A 429 6.28 -22.82 -27.59
N GLY A 430 6.01 -24.10 -27.35
CA GLY A 430 5.02 -24.91 -28.06
C GLY A 430 5.34 -25.17 -29.53
N GLU A 431 6.51 -24.75 -30.01
CA GLU A 431 6.89 -24.92 -31.42
C GLU A 431 7.18 -26.39 -31.73
N MET A 432 6.72 -26.86 -32.88
CA MET A 432 6.90 -28.24 -33.32
C MET A 432 8.37 -28.55 -33.56
N ASP A 433 8.84 -29.60 -32.92
CA ASP A 433 10.19 -30.09 -33.06
C ASP A 433 10.39 -30.90 -34.35
N ARG A 434 11.53 -30.71 -35.01
CA ARG A 434 11.86 -31.31 -36.31
C ARG A 434 13.33 -31.70 -36.35
N GLU A 435 13.66 -32.75 -37.10
CA GLU A 435 15.02 -33.18 -37.45
C GLU A 435 15.97 -33.33 -36.24
N LYS A 436 15.43 -33.79 -35.11
CA LYS A 436 16.21 -34.00 -33.88
C LYS A 436 15.72 -35.19 -33.08
N TRP A 437 16.56 -35.62 -32.14
CA TRP A 437 16.24 -36.63 -31.14
C TRP A 437 15.52 -36.03 -29.95
N ILE A 438 14.42 -36.66 -29.55
CA ILE A 438 13.69 -36.39 -28.31
C ILE A 438 13.34 -37.73 -27.67
N ASP A 439 13.71 -37.94 -26.41
CA ASP A 439 13.40 -39.14 -25.63
C ASP A 439 13.72 -40.49 -26.31
N GLY A 440 14.77 -40.53 -27.13
CA GLY A 440 15.19 -41.72 -27.87
C GLY A 440 14.44 -41.99 -29.17
N TYR A 441 13.50 -41.12 -29.55
CA TYR A 441 12.81 -41.09 -30.84
C TYR A 441 13.40 -39.99 -31.73
N TYR A 442 13.31 -40.18 -33.04
CA TYR A 442 13.73 -39.17 -34.02
C TYR A 442 12.53 -38.56 -34.73
N LEU A 443 12.53 -37.24 -34.89
CA LEU A 443 11.50 -36.50 -35.62
C LEU A 443 12.01 -36.15 -37.02
N LYS A 444 11.21 -36.45 -38.04
CA LYS A 444 11.50 -36.13 -39.44
C LYS A 444 11.36 -34.62 -39.72
N LYS A 445 11.69 -34.21 -40.94
CA LYS A 445 11.56 -32.84 -41.43
C LYS A 445 10.14 -32.26 -41.37
N ASP A 446 9.13 -33.13 -41.55
CA ASP A 446 7.72 -32.77 -41.42
C ASP A 446 7.25 -32.71 -39.95
N GLY A 447 8.12 -33.04 -38.99
CA GLY A 447 7.82 -33.08 -37.55
C GLY A 447 7.26 -34.42 -37.07
N THR A 448 6.96 -35.36 -37.97
CA THR A 448 6.43 -36.67 -37.56
C THR A 448 7.55 -37.58 -37.05
N ARG A 449 7.25 -38.39 -36.05
CA ARG A 449 8.16 -39.38 -35.48
C ARG A 449 8.47 -40.50 -36.48
N THR A 450 9.75 -40.83 -36.66
CA THR A 450 10.18 -41.97 -37.47
C THR A 450 9.68 -43.28 -36.86
N SER A 451 9.06 -44.13 -37.68
CA SER A 451 8.56 -45.47 -37.32
C SER A 451 8.58 -46.39 -38.54
N GLY A 452 8.64 -47.70 -38.28
CA GLY A 452 8.47 -48.78 -39.26
C GLY A 452 9.51 -48.86 -40.38
N GLN A 453 10.71 -48.25 -40.24
CA GLN A 453 11.65 -48.12 -41.35
C GLN A 453 13.12 -47.99 -40.91
N LEU A 454 14.03 -48.26 -41.86
CA LEU A 454 15.46 -47.90 -41.76
C LEU A 454 15.65 -46.40 -42.01
N ALA A 455 16.47 -45.74 -41.18
CA ALA A 455 16.79 -44.33 -41.34
C ALA A 455 18.27 -44.06 -41.05
N TRP A 456 18.89 -43.26 -41.92
CA TRP A 456 20.25 -42.72 -41.74
C TRP A 456 20.18 -41.39 -40.99
N ILE A 457 20.70 -41.37 -39.77
CA ILE A 457 20.63 -40.22 -38.87
C ILE A 457 21.98 -40.04 -38.20
N ASP A 458 22.54 -38.83 -38.27
CA ASP A 458 23.78 -38.44 -37.61
C ASP A 458 24.98 -39.38 -37.87
N GLY A 459 25.06 -39.96 -39.07
CA GLY A 459 26.17 -40.82 -39.49
C GLY A 459 25.98 -42.32 -39.23
N GLU A 460 24.84 -42.72 -38.67
CA GLU A 460 24.52 -44.10 -38.34
C GLU A 460 23.18 -44.52 -38.96
N THR A 461 23.00 -45.82 -39.21
CA THR A 461 21.70 -46.37 -39.65
C THR A 461 20.97 -46.98 -38.47
N TYR A 462 19.67 -46.68 -38.32
CA TYR A 462 18.79 -47.26 -37.30
C TYR A 462 17.57 -47.88 -37.98
N LEU A 463 17.07 -49.00 -37.44
CA LEU A 463 15.73 -49.49 -37.74
C LEU A 463 14.78 -49.03 -36.64
N PHE A 464 13.77 -48.25 -37.00
CA PHE A 464 12.68 -47.89 -36.10
C PHE A 464 11.53 -48.88 -36.26
N LEU A 465 11.05 -49.43 -35.14
CA LEU A 465 9.87 -50.29 -35.10
C LEU A 465 8.58 -49.45 -35.27
N GLU A 466 7.43 -50.11 -35.41
CA GLU A 466 6.12 -49.44 -35.56
C GLU A 466 5.80 -48.49 -34.39
N ASP A 467 6.23 -48.86 -33.18
CA ASP A 467 6.07 -48.02 -31.98
C ASP A 467 7.08 -46.85 -31.91
N GLY A 468 7.95 -46.70 -32.91
CA GLY A 468 9.00 -45.68 -33.00
C GLY A 468 10.25 -45.99 -32.17
N SER A 469 10.31 -47.09 -31.45
CA SER A 469 11.52 -47.50 -30.73
C SER A 469 12.58 -48.04 -31.70
N LYS A 470 13.85 -47.99 -31.29
CA LYS A 470 14.95 -48.56 -32.08
C LYS A 470 15.03 -50.07 -31.90
N ALA A 471 15.15 -50.80 -33.02
CA ALA A 471 15.49 -52.22 -33.00
C ALA A 471 16.84 -52.47 -32.32
N LYS A 472 16.97 -53.62 -31.65
CA LYS A 472 18.16 -54.03 -30.91
C LYS A 472 18.42 -55.52 -31.11
N GLY A 473 19.68 -55.91 -31.30
CA GLY A 473 20.08 -57.29 -31.56
C GLY A 473 19.71 -57.75 -32.97
N LEU A 474 19.58 -59.06 -33.14
CA LEU A 474 19.18 -59.68 -34.41
C LEU A 474 17.71 -59.36 -34.70
N THR A 475 17.44 -58.63 -35.78
CA THR A 475 16.09 -58.18 -36.15
C THR A 475 15.83 -58.43 -37.63
N GLU A 476 14.63 -58.86 -37.96
CA GLU A 476 14.19 -59.05 -39.35
C GLU A 476 13.40 -57.84 -39.84
N TYR A 477 13.71 -57.39 -41.05
CA TYR A 477 13.05 -56.28 -41.73
C TYR A 477 13.02 -56.55 -43.24
N GLU A 478 11.84 -56.41 -43.85
CA GLU A 478 11.61 -56.69 -45.28
C GLU A 478 12.20 -58.04 -45.76
N GLY A 479 12.07 -59.09 -44.93
CA GLY A 479 12.55 -60.44 -45.24
C GLY A 479 14.06 -60.63 -45.17
N LYS A 480 14.80 -59.66 -44.64
CA LYS A 480 16.25 -59.74 -44.40
C LYS A 480 16.55 -59.58 -42.91
N LYS A 481 17.59 -60.25 -42.43
CA LYS A 481 18.04 -60.13 -41.05
C LYS A 481 19.19 -59.13 -40.94
N TYR A 482 19.16 -58.31 -39.91
CA TYR A 482 20.13 -57.29 -39.57
C TYR A 482 20.53 -57.44 -38.11
N TYR A 483 21.69 -56.92 -37.73
CA TYR A 483 22.08 -56.85 -36.33
C TYR A 483 22.23 -55.40 -35.91
N PHE A 484 21.49 -54.99 -34.87
CA PHE A 484 21.58 -53.65 -34.29
C PHE A 484 22.26 -53.71 -32.93
N SER A 485 23.09 -52.72 -32.61
CA SER A 485 23.74 -52.58 -31.30
C SER A 485 22.70 -52.63 -30.18
N THR A 486 22.87 -53.53 -29.22
CA THR A 486 21.97 -53.65 -28.06
C THR A 486 22.05 -52.44 -27.12
N VAL A 487 23.12 -51.66 -27.22
CA VAL A 487 23.32 -50.43 -26.45
C VAL A 487 22.69 -49.24 -27.18
N THR A 488 23.14 -48.94 -28.40
CA THR A 488 22.81 -47.70 -29.10
C THR A 488 21.67 -47.83 -30.12
N GLY A 489 21.40 -49.04 -30.62
CA GLY A 489 20.46 -49.32 -31.71
C GLY A 489 21.02 -49.08 -33.12
N ALA A 490 22.29 -48.68 -33.25
CA ALA A 490 22.93 -48.47 -34.55
C ALA A 490 23.19 -49.81 -35.28
N LEU A 491 23.05 -49.82 -36.60
CA LEU A 491 23.28 -50.97 -37.46
C LEU A 491 24.74 -51.42 -37.39
N TYR A 492 24.94 -52.72 -37.18
CA TYR A 492 26.26 -53.34 -37.15
C TYR A 492 26.62 -53.96 -38.51
N THR A 493 27.86 -53.75 -38.96
CA THR A 493 28.44 -54.39 -40.13
C THR A 493 29.71 -55.16 -39.75
N GLY A 494 29.97 -56.28 -40.42
CA GLY A 494 31.08 -57.19 -40.18
C GLY A 494 30.71 -58.52 -39.51
N PHE A 495 31.73 -59.24 -39.04
CA PHE A 495 31.57 -60.54 -38.39
C PHE A 495 31.05 -60.41 -36.95
N LYS A 496 30.04 -61.21 -36.60
CA LYS A 496 29.48 -61.24 -35.25
C LYS A 496 29.24 -62.68 -34.78
N VAL A 497 29.65 -62.98 -33.56
CA VAL A 497 29.29 -64.24 -32.89
C VAL A 497 28.01 -64.05 -32.09
N ILE A 498 27.02 -64.91 -32.30
CA ILE A 498 25.76 -64.97 -31.58
C ILE A 498 25.48 -66.45 -31.29
N ASP A 499 25.29 -66.82 -30.02
CA ASP A 499 25.00 -68.19 -29.59
C ASP A 499 25.89 -69.27 -30.26
N GLU A 500 27.22 -69.09 -30.14
CA GLU A 500 28.29 -69.98 -30.65
C GLU A 500 28.48 -70.00 -32.19
N TYR A 501 27.60 -69.35 -32.96
CA TYR A 501 27.74 -69.26 -34.41
C TYR A 501 28.29 -67.90 -34.86
N THR A 502 29.14 -67.93 -35.88
CA THR A 502 29.65 -66.72 -36.55
C THR A 502 28.77 -66.37 -37.74
N TYR A 503 28.30 -65.13 -37.76
CA TYR A 503 27.53 -64.51 -38.82
C TYR A 503 28.34 -63.39 -39.46
N TYR A 504 27.99 -63.02 -40.69
CA TYR A 504 28.49 -61.81 -41.34
C TYR A 504 27.32 -60.92 -41.73
N PHE A 505 27.34 -59.68 -41.25
CA PHE A 505 26.40 -58.64 -41.60
C PHE A 505 27.12 -57.68 -42.55
N ASP A 506 26.44 -57.23 -43.60
CA ASP A 506 26.94 -56.40 -44.72
C ASP A 506 27.08 -57.12 -46.07
N LEU A 507 26.12 -58.01 -46.36
CA LEU A 507 25.97 -58.59 -47.68
C LEU A 507 25.81 -57.47 -48.72
N LYS A 508 26.77 -57.37 -49.66
CA LYS A 508 26.79 -56.35 -50.73
C LYS A 508 26.67 -54.90 -50.23
N GLN A 509 27.30 -54.57 -49.10
CA GLN A 509 27.28 -53.20 -48.53
C GLN A 509 25.88 -52.71 -48.09
N SER A 510 24.97 -53.65 -47.77
CA SER A 510 23.59 -53.33 -47.36
C SER A 510 23.33 -53.46 -45.86
N GLY A 511 24.31 -53.91 -45.07
CA GLY A 511 24.15 -54.29 -43.66
C GLY A 511 23.35 -55.57 -43.39
N ALA A 512 22.74 -56.19 -44.41
CA ALA A 512 21.99 -57.44 -44.25
C ALA A 512 22.91 -58.63 -43.96
N MET A 513 22.39 -59.63 -43.25
CA MET A 513 23.07 -60.89 -42.95
C MET A 513 23.31 -61.71 -44.22
N ALA A 514 24.53 -62.23 -44.38
CA ALA A 514 24.85 -63.21 -45.41
C ALA A 514 24.15 -64.55 -45.09
N VAL A 515 23.33 -65.04 -46.02
CA VAL A 515 22.64 -66.33 -45.94
C VAL A 515 22.72 -67.02 -47.29
N ASP A 516 22.86 -68.34 -47.28
CA ASP A 516 22.92 -69.21 -48.47
C ASP A 516 23.84 -68.65 -49.57
N THR A 517 25.05 -68.24 -49.18
CA THR A 517 25.93 -67.46 -50.05
C THR A 517 27.40 -67.75 -49.78
N GLU A 518 28.22 -67.52 -50.82
CA GLU A 518 29.67 -67.51 -50.76
C GLU A 518 30.13 -66.06 -50.86
N ILE A 519 30.91 -65.59 -49.87
CA ILE A 519 31.50 -64.25 -49.89
C ILE A 519 33.01 -64.33 -49.80
N SER A 520 33.69 -63.49 -50.59
CA SER A 520 35.14 -63.28 -50.49
C SER A 520 35.40 -61.99 -49.74
N ILE A 521 36.13 -62.08 -48.63
CA ILE A 521 36.54 -60.93 -47.81
C ILE A 521 38.05 -61.04 -47.66
N ASP A 522 38.79 -60.03 -48.13
CA ASP A 522 40.25 -59.95 -48.06
C ASP A 522 40.99 -61.18 -48.62
N GLY A 523 40.44 -61.79 -49.69
CA GLY A 523 41.03 -62.95 -50.37
C GLY A 523 40.63 -64.32 -49.79
N MET A 524 39.90 -64.35 -48.67
CA MET A 524 39.39 -65.57 -48.05
C MET A 524 37.92 -65.80 -48.40
N ILE A 525 37.58 -67.05 -48.73
CA ILE A 525 36.24 -67.47 -49.10
C ILE A 525 35.50 -68.03 -47.88
N TYR A 526 34.35 -67.44 -47.57
CA TYR A 526 33.46 -67.86 -46.48
C TYR A 526 32.12 -68.33 -47.05
N LEU A 527 31.65 -69.49 -46.58
CA LEU A 527 30.35 -70.04 -46.94
C LEU A 527 29.36 -69.79 -45.81
N PHE A 528 28.17 -69.27 -46.10
CA PHE A 528 27.09 -69.08 -45.14
C PHE A 528 25.91 -69.95 -45.54
N ASP A 529 25.38 -70.76 -44.62
CA ASP A 529 24.21 -71.58 -44.91
C ASP A 529 22.89 -70.79 -44.84
N LYS A 530 21.77 -71.48 -45.07
CA LYS A 530 20.41 -70.90 -45.06
C LYS A 530 20.05 -70.17 -43.76
N ASP A 531 20.71 -70.51 -42.65
CA ASP A 531 20.47 -69.92 -41.34
C ASP A 531 21.48 -68.80 -41.04
N GLY A 532 22.47 -68.60 -41.93
CA GLY A 532 23.51 -67.57 -41.84
C GLY A 532 24.74 -68.02 -41.07
N HIS A 533 24.90 -69.31 -40.78
CA HIS A 533 26.06 -69.81 -40.05
C HIS A 533 27.27 -69.97 -40.98
N MET A 534 28.41 -69.39 -40.58
CA MET A 534 29.67 -69.48 -41.32
C MET A 534 30.26 -70.90 -41.31
N LYS A 535 30.72 -71.37 -42.47
CA LYS A 535 31.45 -72.63 -42.68
C LYS A 535 32.77 -72.36 -43.43
N PRO A 536 33.91 -72.90 -42.95
CA PRO A 536 35.18 -72.81 -43.68
C PRO A 536 35.21 -73.77 -44.88
N LYS A 537 35.86 -73.37 -45.98
CA LYS A 537 36.08 -74.19 -47.19
C LYS A 537 37.56 -74.65 -47.22
N MET A 538 37.81 -75.96 -47.22
CA MET A 538 39.18 -76.49 -47.46
C MET A 538 39.47 -76.52 -48.97
N PRO A 539 40.69 -76.19 -49.44
CA PRO A 539 41.08 -76.30 -50.85
C PRO A 539 41.51 -77.73 -51.24
N ASP A 540 41.34 -78.08 -52.52
CA ASP A 540 41.19 -79.46 -53.03
C ASP A 540 42.26 -79.88 -54.09
N SER A 541 43.53 -79.47 -53.94
CA SER A 541 44.60 -79.80 -54.91
C SER A 541 45.95 -80.09 -54.24
N GLY A 542 46.62 -81.16 -54.72
CA GLY A 542 48.05 -81.49 -54.56
C GLY A 542 48.67 -81.41 -53.15
N LYS A 543 49.16 -82.53 -52.61
CA LYS A 543 49.87 -82.55 -51.30
C LYS A 543 50.97 -81.49 -51.23
N GLU A 544 51.76 -81.30 -52.29
CA GLU A 544 52.82 -80.29 -52.36
C GLU A 544 52.30 -78.84 -52.27
N GLU A 545 51.12 -78.54 -52.84
CA GLU A 545 50.48 -77.23 -52.72
C GLU A 545 49.91 -77.00 -51.31
N LEU A 546 49.42 -78.03 -50.64
CA LEU A 546 48.95 -77.93 -49.25
C LEU A 546 50.08 -77.52 -48.29
N GLY A 547 51.28 -78.08 -48.49
CA GLY A 547 52.47 -77.67 -47.74
C GLY A 547 52.81 -76.19 -47.92
N GLU A 548 52.70 -75.68 -49.14
CA GLU A 548 52.91 -74.25 -49.45
C GLU A 548 51.85 -73.35 -48.80
N GLN A 549 50.58 -73.77 -48.78
CA GLN A 549 49.50 -73.02 -48.13
C GLN A 549 49.64 -72.99 -46.61
N ILE A 550 50.05 -74.10 -45.99
CA ILE A 550 50.38 -74.15 -44.57
C ILE A 550 51.51 -73.16 -44.26
N ALA A 551 52.56 -73.15 -45.09
CA ALA A 551 53.67 -72.22 -44.96
C ALA A 551 53.25 -70.75 -45.17
N ALA A 552 52.37 -70.46 -46.12
CA ALA A 552 51.85 -69.12 -46.38
C ALA A 552 51.01 -68.60 -45.21
N TYR A 553 50.06 -69.41 -44.74
CA TYR A 553 49.22 -69.07 -43.59
C TYR A 553 50.04 -68.84 -42.32
N ALA A 554 51.03 -69.71 -42.06
CA ALA A 554 51.93 -69.53 -40.91
C ALA A 554 52.66 -68.18 -40.93
N GLN A 555 52.96 -67.63 -42.11
CA GLN A 555 53.64 -66.34 -42.25
C GLN A 555 52.74 -65.14 -41.96
N GLU A 556 51.41 -65.26 -42.04
CA GLU A 556 50.48 -64.17 -41.67
C GLU A 556 50.58 -63.78 -40.19
N PHE A 557 51.11 -64.68 -39.36
CA PHE A 557 51.23 -64.49 -37.92
C PHE A 557 52.60 -63.94 -37.50
N ILE A 558 53.48 -63.61 -38.44
CA ILE A 558 54.74 -62.95 -38.15
C ILE A 558 54.45 -61.61 -37.44
N GLY A 559 55.13 -61.37 -36.33
CA GLY A 559 54.94 -60.17 -35.52
C GLY A 559 54.03 -60.33 -34.31
N TYR A 560 53.19 -61.36 -34.28
CA TYR A 560 52.34 -61.64 -33.13
C TYR A 560 53.15 -62.23 -31.95
N PRO A 561 52.71 -62.00 -30.69
CA PRO A 561 53.52 -62.25 -29.50
C PRO A 561 53.73 -63.74 -29.21
N TYR A 562 54.80 -64.06 -28.50
CA TYR A 562 54.98 -65.39 -27.90
C TYR A 562 54.28 -65.42 -26.55
N LYS A 563 53.65 -66.55 -26.23
CA LYS A 563 53.03 -66.80 -24.93
C LYS A 563 53.31 -68.23 -24.50
N GLU A 564 53.96 -68.40 -23.36
CA GLU A 564 54.19 -69.72 -22.78
C GLU A 564 52.85 -70.46 -22.60
N ARG A 565 52.79 -71.72 -23.04
CA ARG A 565 51.57 -72.55 -23.06
C ARG A 565 50.43 -72.03 -23.93
N GLY A 566 50.63 -70.99 -24.75
CA GLY A 566 49.57 -70.45 -25.60
C GLY A 566 49.19 -71.37 -26.75
N ASP A 567 47.90 -71.70 -26.85
CA ASP A 567 47.37 -72.71 -27.79
C ASP A 567 45.92 -72.50 -28.23
N GLN A 568 45.35 -71.31 -28.02
CA GLN A 568 43.95 -70.99 -28.36
C GLN A 568 43.82 -70.04 -29.56
N ASP A 569 44.70 -69.02 -29.67
CA ASP A 569 44.59 -67.96 -30.68
C ASP A 569 45.99 -67.49 -31.12
N LEU A 570 46.26 -67.60 -32.42
CA LEU A 570 47.53 -67.24 -33.05
C LEU A 570 47.85 -65.73 -32.93
N LYS A 571 46.85 -64.87 -32.73
CA LYS A 571 47.02 -63.41 -32.62
C LYS A 571 47.16 -62.90 -31.19
N GLN A 572 46.73 -63.68 -30.19
CA GLN A 572 46.83 -63.31 -28.76
C GLN A 572 48.07 -63.90 -28.07
N GLY A 573 48.81 -64.74 -28.79
CA GLY A 573 50.12 -65.24 -28.44
C GLY A 573 50.15 -66.73 -28.15
N VAL A 574 51.22 -67.37 -28.61
CA VAL A 574 51.39 -68.84 -28.65
C VAL A 574 52.82 -69.25 -28.31
N ASP A 575 53.00 -70.50 -27.89
CA ASP A 575 54.33 -71.13 -27.85
C ASP A 575 54.60 -71.92 -29.13
N CYS A 576 55.81 -72.48 -29.28
CA CYS A 576 56.26 -73.11 -30.51
C CYS A 576 55.36 -74.26 -30.98
N SER A 577 54.91 -75.11 -30.05
CA SER A 577 54.08 -76.28 -30.38
C SER A 577 52.59 -75.94 -30.44
N GLY A 578 52.13 -74.93 -29.71
CA GLY A 578 50.79 -74.36 -29.88
C GLY A 578 50.64 -73.65 -31.23
N PHE A 579 51.69 -72.96 -31.70
CA PHE A 579 51.74 -72.32 -33.01
C PHE A 579 51.59 -73.35 -34.14
N THR A 580 52.42 -74.40 -34.16
CA THR A 580 52.32 -75.46 -35.18
C THR A 580 50.99 -76.19 -35.12
N MET A 581 50.48 -76.47 -33.92
CA MET A 581 49.19 -77.13 -33.72
C MET A 581 48.02 -76.31 -34.29
N LEU A 582 47.97 -75.01 -34.00
CA LEU A 582 46.89 -74.14 -34.45
C LEU A 582 46.95 -73.86 -35.95
N VAL A 583 48.16 -73.66 -36.49
CA VAL A 583 48.36 -73.55 -37.94
C VAL A 583 47.88 -74.82 -38.64
N MET A 584 48.28 -76.00 -38.17
CA MET A 584 47.85 -77.28 -38.77
C MET A 584 46.34 -77.52 -38.60
N ARG A 585 45.76 -77.15 -37.46
CA ARG A 585 44.32 -77.25 -37.18
C ARG A 585 43.50 -76.40 -38.15
N HIS A 586 43.99 -75.24 -38.60
CA HIS A 586 43.31 -74.42 -39.60
C HIS A 586 43.02 -75.21 -40.89
N PHE A 587 43.94 -76.10 -41.27
CA PHE A 587 43.81 -76.99 -42.43
C PHE A 587 43.20 -78.36 -42.07
N GLY A 588 42.58 -78.50 -40.89
CA GLY A 588 41.98 -79.75 -40.44
C GLY A 588 42.99 -80.85 -40.04
N ILE A 589 44.29 -80.56 -40.01
CA ILE A 589 45.33 -81.51 -39.61
C ILE A 589 45.51 -81.44 -38.10
N HIS A 590 45.01 -82.45 -37.40
CA HIS A 590 45.04 -82.51 -35.94
C HIS A 590 46.33 -83.18 -35.46
N ILE A 591 47.23 -82.38 -34.88
CA ILE A 591 48.51 -82.84 -34.30
C ILE A 591 48.56 -82.63 -32.77
N PRO A 592 49.43 -83.35 -32.03
CA PRO A 592 49.55 -83.23 -30.59
C PRO A 592 50.04 -81.85 -30.11
N ARG A 593 49.86 -81.56 -28.81
CA ARG A 593 50.19 -80.26 -28.20
C ARG A 593 51.68 -80.06 -27.88
N THR A 594 52.46 -81.12 -27.70
CA THR A 594 53.86 -81.05 -27.24
C THR A 594 54.85 -81.39 -28.35
N THR A 595 56.04 -80.80 -28.33
CA THR A 595 57.10 -81.02 -29.34
C THR A 595 57.48 -82.49 -29.51
N TRP A 596 57.67 -83.21 -28.40
CA TRP A 596 57.92 -84.65 -28.39
C TRP A 596 56.83 -85.47 -29.09
N ALA A 597 55.57 -85.20 -28.75
CA ALA A 597 54.45 -85.92 -29.35
C ALA A 597 54.23 -85.55 -30.83
N GLN A 598 54.52 -84.30 -31.22
CA GLN A 598 54.51 -83.87 -32.62
C GLN A 598 55.65 -84.48 -33.44
N HIS A 599 56.78 -84.84 -32.83
CA HIS A 599 57.88 -85.50 -33.54
C HIS A 599 57.67 -87.03 -33.62
N ASP A 600 57.41 -87.68 -32.48
CA ASP A 600 57.39 -89.15 -32.38
C ASP A 600 56.04 -89.77 -32.79
N GLY A 601 54.97 -88.96 -32.76
CA GLY A 601 53.60 -89.41 -32.99
C GLY A 601 52.96 -90.01 -31.75
N VAL A 602 51.65 -89.79 -31.60
CA VAL A 602 50.84 -90.36 -30.51
C VAL A 602 49.52 -90.87 -31.07
N LYS A 603 49.02 -91.99 -30.54
CA LYS A 603 47.74 -92.58 -30.94
C LYS A 603 46.59 -91.57 -30.77
N GLY A 604 45.74 -91.45 -31.81
CA GLY A 604 44.59 -90.53 -31.82
C GLY A 604 44.80 -89.22 -32.57
N TYR A 605 46.03 -88.96 -33.05
CA TYR A 605 46.35 -87.81 -33.91
C TYR A 605 46.80 -88.29 -35.30
N LYS A 606 46.87 -87.36 -36.28
CA LYS A 606 47.57 -87.64 -37.55
C LYS A 606 49.00 -88.08 -37.20
N GLN A 607 49.53 -89.09 -37.89
CA GLN A 607 50.87 -89.63 -37.59
C GLN A 607 51.94 -88.89 -38.40
N PRO A 608 53.09 -88.54 -37.82
CA PRO A 608 54.19 -87.93 -38.56
C PRO A 608 54.87 -88.95 -39.47
N ILE A 609 55.28 -88.52 -40.65
CA ILE A 609 56.27 -89.23 -41.47
C ILE A 609 57.62 -88.61 -41.16
N GLN A 610 58.61 -89.42 -40.77
CA GLN A 610 59.99 -88.97 -40.56
C GLN A 610 60.63 -88.64 -41.90
N ILE A 611 61.23 -87.44 -42.02
CA ILE A 611 61.78 -86.91 -43.27
C ILE A 611 63.28 -86.63 -43.07
N PRO A 612 64.17 -87.12 -43.95
CA PRO A 612 65.55 -86.66 -44.00
C PRO A 612 65.58 -85.14 -44.18
N ILE A 613 66.43 -84.41 -43.44
CA ILE A 613 66.39 -82.94 -43.44
C ILE A 613 66.64 -82.34 -44.84
N GLU A 614 67.38 -83.04 -45.68
CA GLU A 614 67.62 -82.74 -47.09
C GLU A 614 66.35 -82.77 -47.97
N ASP A 615 65.31 -83.52 -47.56
CA ASP A 615 64.05 -83.71 -48.29
C ASP A 615 62.90 -82.79 -47.81
N ARG A 616 63.22 -81.83 -46.93
CA ARG A 616 62.26 -80.87 -46.37
C ARG A 616 61.54 -80.07 -47.47
N LYS A 617 60.23 -79.89 -47.32
CA LYS A 617 59.36 -79.09 -48.19
C LYS A 617 58.51 -78.11 -47.35
N PRO A 618 58.05 -76.99 -47.93
CA PRO A 618 57.21 -76.03 -47.20
C PRO A 618 56.04 -76.73 -46.48
N GLY A 619 55.79 -76.32 -45.23
CA GLY A 619 54.79 -76.93 -44.36
C GLY A 619 55.30 -78.07 -43.49
N ASP A 620 56.52 -78.58 -43.71
CA ASP A 620 57.14 -79.57 -42.81
C ASP A 620 57.51 -78.97 -41.45
N LEU A 621 57.48 -79.79 -40.40
CA LEU A 621 57.89 -79.37 -39.05
C LEU A 621 59.33 -79.77 -38.78
N ILE A 622 60.15 -78.80 -38.37
CA ILE A 622 61.54 -79.00 -37.98
C ILE A 622 61.68 -78.82 -36.47
N PHE A 623 62.30 -79.79 -35.81
CA PHE A 623 62.47 -79.87 -34.37
C PHE A 623 63.92 -79.60 -33.98
N TYR A 624 64.13 -78.94 -32.85
CA TYR A 624 65.42 -78.35 -32.46
C TYR A 624 65.85 -78.71 -31.04
N TYR A 625 67.16 -78.60 -30.82
CA TYR A 625 67.90 -78.87 -29.57
C TYR A 625 67.97 -80.37 -29.21
N SER A 626 69.02 -80.78 -28.49
CA SER A 626 69.28 -82.20 -28.17
C SER A 626 68.17 -82.88 -27.36
N GLY A 627 67.32 -82.10 -26.69
CA GLY A 627 66.15 -82.56 -25.96
C GLY A 627 64.81 -82.17 -26.59
N ASN A 628 64.74 -82.01 -27.92
CA ASN A 628 63.51 -81.70 -28.67
C ASN A 628 62.58 -80.67 -27.97
N SER A 629 63.13 -79.50 -27.65
CA SER A 629 62.44 -78.50 -26.84
C SER A 629 61.79 -77.39 -27.66
N HIS A 630 61.92 -77.41 -28.99
CA HIS A 630 61.42 -76.34 -29.86
C HIS A 630 61.09 -76.84 -31.27
N VAL A 631 60.10 -76.24 -31.92
CA VAL A 631 59.61 -76.62 -33.26
C VAL A 631 59.32 -75.39 -34.11
N GLY A 632 59.54 -75.49 -35.43
CA GLY A 632 59.16 -74.48 -36.42
C GLY A 632 58.59 -75.12 -37.68
N ILE A 633 57.89 -74.31 -38.49
CA ILE A 633 57.35 -74.72 -39.79
C ILE A 633 58.33 -74.26 -40.86
N TYR A 634 58.80 -75.19 -41.71
CA TYR A 634 59.62 -74.85 -42.87
C TYR A 634 58.79 -74.09 -43.90
N ILE A 635 59.30 -72.96 -44.40
CA ILE A 635 58.58 -72.07 -45.32
C ILE A 635 59.25 -71.95 -46.69
N GLY A 636 60.18 -72.86 -47.00
CA GLY A 636 61.04 -72.75 -48.18
C GLY A 636 62.19 -71.76 -47.99
N ASN A 637 63.07 -71.68 -48.99
CA ASN A 637 64.22 -70.76 -49.02
C ASN A 637 65.08 -70.82 -47.75
N ASP A 638 65.33 -72.04 -47.24
CA ASP A 638 66.16 -72.30 -46.06
C ASP A 638 65.71 -71.57 -44.80
N LYS A 639 64.40 -71.36 -44.65
CA LYS A 639 63.81 -70.63 -43.54
C LYS A 639 62.72 -71.42 -42.83
N VAL A 640 62.55 -71.09 -41.55
CA VAL A 640 61.40 -71.51 -40.74
C VAL A 640 60.67 -70.30 -40.17
N VAL A 641 59.36 -70.43 -40.00
CA VAL A 641 58.56 -69.56 -39.13
C VAL A 641 58.26 -70.29 -37.83
N HIS A 642 58.47 -69.62 -36.70
CA HIS A 642 58.30 -70.21 -35.38
C HIS A 642 58.00 -69.15 -34.31
N ALA A 643 57.23 -69.54 -33.29
CA ALA A 643 57.08 -68.75 -32.07
C ALA A 643 58.34 -68.90 -31.21
N SER A 644 59.22 -67.91 -31.24
CA SER A 644 60.61 -68.06 -30.77
C SER A 644 60.80 -67.90 -29.27
N ASN A 645 60.36 -66.79 -28.68
CA ASN A 645 60.49 -66.47 -27.26
C ASN A 645 59.69 -65.21 -26.93
N SER A 646 59.54 -64.89 -25.64
CA SER A 646 58.74 -63.76 -25.13
C SER A 646 59.28 -62.36 -25.45
N ALA A 647 60.42 -62.20 -26.14
CA ALA A 647 60.85 -60.87 -26.55
C ALA A 647 59.90 -60.28 -27.61
N PRO A 648 59.73 -58.95 -27.67
CA PRO A 648 58.94 -58.32 -28.73
C PRO A 648 59.52 -58.60 -30.13
N TYR A 649 58.66 -58.66 -31.13
CA TYR A 649 59.07 -58.72 -32.53
C TYR A 649 59.94 -57.48 -32.88
N PRO A 650 61.03 -57.62 -33.66
CA PRO A 650 61.49 -58.81 -34.38
C PRO A 650 62.45 -59.73 -33.59
N LYS A 651 62.75 -59.41 -32.32
CA LYS A 651 63.70 -60.20 -31.51
C LYS A 651 63.10 -61.53 -31.04
N GLY A 652 61.83 -61.51 -30.64
CA GLY A 652 61.03 -62.69 -30.30
C GLY A 652 59.67 -62.68 -31.00
N GLY A 653 58.65 -63.26 -30.36
CA GLY A 653 57.36 -63.50 -30.99
C GLY A 653 57.43 -64.55 -32.08
N ILE A 654 56.41 -64.59 -32.94
CA ILE A 654 56.44 -65.38 -34.17
C ILE A 654 57.30 -64.65 -35.18
N LYS A 655 58.38 -65.30 -35.61
CA LYS A 655 59.38 -64.70 -36.50
C LYS A 655 59.94 -65.74 -37.47
N ILE A 656 60.72 -65.24 -38.43
CA ILE A 656 61.49 -66.04 -39.37
C ILE A 656 62.93 -66.18 -38.87
N SER A 657 63.47 -67.40 -38.98
CA SER A 657 64.90 -67.70 -38.76
C SER A 657 65.42 -68.57 -39.91
N ALA A 658 66.75 -68.64 -40.09
CA ALA A 658 67.37 -69.68 -40.92
C ALA A 658 66.97 -71.06 -40.37
N TYR A 659 66.76 -72.07 -41.21
CA TYR A 659 66.26 -73.37 -40.74
C TYR A 659 67.26 -74.16 -39.87
N ASP A 660 68.55 -73.86 -39.95
CA ASP A 660 69.68 -74.53 -39.28
C ASP A 660 70.35 -73.66 -38.20
N TYR A 661 69.67 -72.60 -37.77
CA TYR A 661 70.16 -71.64 -36.76
C TYR A 661 70.61 -72.26 -35.43
N VAL A 662 70.18 -73.48 -35.12
CA VAL A 662 70.57 -74.29 -33.97
C VAL A 662 70.52 -75.78 -34.34
N TYR A 663 71.07 -76.65 -33.48
CA TYR A 663 71.07 -78.11 -33.67
C TYR A 663 69.68 -78.65 -34.01
N ILE A 664 69.58 -79.37 -35.14
CA ILE A 664 68.35 -80.00 -35.63
C ILE A 664 68.23 -81.39 -34.99
N TYR A 665 67.11 -81.61 -34.30
CA TYR A 665 66.76 -82.89 -33.69
C TYR A 665 66.14 -83.86 -34.70
N GLY A 666 65.25 -83.34 -35.57
CA GLY A 666 64.56 -84.14 -36.59
C GLY A 666 63.59 -83.31 -37.43
N CYS A 667 63.06 -83.90 -38.49
CA CYS A 667 62.13 -83.26 -39.43
C CYS A 667 60.98 -84.24 -39.73
N VAL A 668 59.74 -83.75 -39.72
CA VAL A 668 58.56 -84.59 -40.01
C VAL A 668 57.55 -83.90 -40.92
N ARG A 669 56.75 -84.71 -41.64
CA ARG A 669 55.65 -84.26 -42.50
C ARG A 669 54.30 -84.79 -42.02
N TYR A 670 53.30 -83.90 -42.01
CA TYR A 670 51.92 -84.20 -41.62
C TYR A 670 50.89 -84.07 -42.74
N TRP A 671 51.20 -83.27 -43.77
CA TRP A 671 50.39 -83.09 -44.96
C TRP A 671 50.74 -84.21 -45.96
N TYR A 672 50.01 -85.31 -45.88
CA TYR A 672 50.12 -86.44 -46.82
C TYR A 672 48.80 -87.18 -46.94
#